data_AF-A0A561ENN1-F1
#
_entry.id   AF-A0A561ENN1-F1
#
_cell.length_a   1.000
_cell.length_b   1.000
_cell.length_c   1.000
_cell.angle_alpha   90.00
_cell.angle_beta   90.00
_cell.angle_gamma   90.00
#
_symmetry.space_group_name_H-M   'P 1'
#
loop_
_entity.id
_entity.type
_entity.pdbx_description
1 polymer ?
#
loop_
_entity_poly.entity_id
_entity_poly.type
_entity_poly.pdbx_seq_one_letter_code
_entity_poly.pdbx_strand_id
1 'polypeptide(L)'
;MTTVVPGPAPAVEQPRRRTGARRASDRYAFLWSLAGALAFSSLLFQRFAPFSGGVGFAVCTWLAFLGFYALLVSRDESALAVRDRLASAVVHSIAALLLGVLVWTVGYVFLHGFDALRHTNFYTQDLSEAGPADPLTKGGALHALIGTLTQITISLLITIPLGISCAVFLSEVPGRFSRLVRTLVEAMTALPSILAGLFIYAVLVLALGFSRSGLAAGVALSVMMLPILIRATDVVLRLVPASLKEASYALGSSRWRTVWTVTLPSARSGLATAVILGAARGIGETSPVLLCSGYTKNLNLDPLHDPQASLPLMAFTLVKFPSQLQVSRAFGAAAVLLTLVLLLFLVARTLGGRGPGELTRRQQLRRARRSAEDVRRMATARPSRKEPVISRTVTVLAALALICSSLLLGAAPRAAAEDYRRISGAGSTWSSNAMDSWISNVRQYGMTIDFDAQGSSYGRNQFKNGATDFAVSEIPYGLTDGGQFDAPPPWPMAYLPIVAGGTSFMYNLKIGGQRVTNLRLSGDVIAKIFTGRITRWNDPAVQADNPGLKMPDVAVRPVVRSDGSGTTAQLTTWMSKRQQNIWDDYCRSTPRHTPCGTTSFFPLLNGSTWQALGTSVAVANAVANESNVGAITYVEYSYALNSNFPVVKMLNRSGYYVEPNGRNVSVALKSAAINPSDLTQQLDGVYDSTERSAYPLSSYSYMAVHTSEVGTFSRDKGRTLAAFGYYFLCEGQKQADGLGYSPLTPQLVKSAFEQFAKVPGSEARAFDASKCTNPTFGPGGHNPYAESADPPQDCDRKGSATQCGTGTGGAKQTTPVGTGSGGGAGSASGGAAGSGGAGGAGAAGGTGGAAGGSAAGGDPALTGGGGDGGAAGGGQQVSADSVAISATAGSGLRHALMLIAGALLGGVIVLPPLVAGRAARSREERR
;
A
#
# COMPACT_ATOMS: atom_id res chain seq x y z
N MET A 1 12.48 83.36 26.71
CA MET A 1 11.89 82.79 25.49
C MET A 1 12.39 81.35 25.35
N THR A 2 11.57 80.37 25.70
CA THR A 2 11.87 78.94 25.62
C THR A 2 11.44 78.42 24.26
N THR A 3 12.39 77.92 23.47
CA THR A 3 12.14 77.23 22.20
C THR A 3 11.51 75.88 22.46
N VAL A 4 10.24 75.74 22.07
CA VAL A 4 9.47 74.49 22.11
C VAL A 4 9.81 73.68 20.86
N VAL A 5 10.37 72.49 21.05
CA VAL A 5 10.53 71.49 19.98
C VAL A 5 9.14 70.87 19.71
N PRO A 6 8.66 70.81 18.46
CA PRO A 6 7.37 70.18 18.16
C PRO A 6 7.46 68.67 18.38
N GLY A 7 6.58 68.12 19.22
CA GLY A 7 6.43 66.68 19.34
C GLY A 7 5.94 66.06 18.03
N PRO A 8 6.32 64.79 17.73
CA PRO A 8 5.87 64.12 16.52
C PRO A 8 4.34 64.04 16.48
N ALA A 9 3.76 64.39 15.34
CA ALA A 9 2.32 64.30 15.12
C ALA A 9 1.81 62.88 15.43
N PRO A 10 0.61 62.73 16.02
CA PRO A 10 0.05 61.41 16.28
C PRO A 10 -0.03 60.66 14.94
N ALA A 11 0.64 59.51 14.88
CA ALA A 11 0.57 58.63 13.73
C ALA A 11 -0.91 58.32 13.48
N VAL A 12 -1.43 58.75 12.32
CA VAL A 12 -2.76 58.37 11.86
C VAL A 12 -2.77 56.85 11.81
N GLU A 13 -3.44 56.24 12.78
CA GLU A 13 -3.57 54.79 12.87
C GLU A 13 -4.31 54.33 11.62
N GLN A 14 -3.57 53.84 10.62
CA GLN A 14 -4.19 53.31 9.41
C GLN A 14 -5.15 52.21 9.84
N PRO A 15 -6.44 52.28 9.47
CA PRO A 15 -7.42 51.30 9.93
C PRO A 15 -6.95 49.92 9.48
N ARG A 16 -6.67 49.03 10.44
CA ARG A 16 -6.24 47.65 10.18
C ARG A 16 -7.15 47.02 9.13
N ARG A 17 -6.61 46.77 7.94
CA ARG A 17 -7.35 46.19 6.81
C ARG A 17 -7.83 44.80 7.23
N ARG A 18 -9.11 44.66 7.56
CA ARG A 18 -9.74 43.37 7.92
C ARG A 18 -9.84 42.47 6.69
N THR A 19 -8.80 41.69 6.41
CA THR A 19 -8.74 40.73 5.29
C THR A 19 -9.79 39.60 5.37
N GLY A 20 -10.33 39.34 6.57
CA GLY A 20 -11.34 38.30 6.80
C GLY A 20 -12.80 38.69 6.55
N ALA A 21 -13.14 39.96 6.34
CA ALA A 21 -14.53 40.38 6.13
C ALA A 21 -14.91 40.27 4.64
N ARG A 22 -15.75 39.27 4.28
CA ARG A 22 -16.30 39.15 2.92
C ARG A 22 -17.32 40.26 2.67
N ARG A 23 -17.02 41.18 1.75
CA ARG A 23 -17.96 42.22 1.32
C ARG A 23 -19.15 41.58 0.60
N ALA A 24 -20.27 42.31 0.46
CA ALA A 24 -21.41 41.81 -0.32
C ALA A 24 -21.01 41.55 -1.78
N SER A 25 -20.14 42.41 -2.34
CA SER A 25 -19.51 42.24 -3.65
C SER A 25 -18.79 40.90 -3.80
N ASP A 26 -18.03 40.46 -2.79
CA ASP A 26 -17.27 39.20 -2.84
C ASP A 26 -18.18 37.97 -2.91
N ARG A 27 -19.35 38.03 -2.27
CA ARG A 27 -20.35 36.94 -2.31
C ARG A 27 -21.03 36.87 -3.66
N TYR A 28 -21.35 38.01 -4.26
CA TYR A 28 -21.89 38.05 -5.61
C TYR A 28 -20.85 37.58 -6.63
N ALA A 29 -19.60 38.04 -6.55
CA ALA A 29 -18.53 37.58 -7.43
C ALA A 29 -18.35 36.05 -7.36
N PHE A 30 -18.45 35.45 -6.17
CA PHE A 30 -18.39 34.00 -5.99
C PHE A 30 -19.60 33.28 -6.62
N LEU A 31 -20.83 33.72 -6.36
CA LEU A 31 -22.03 33.05 -6.89
C LEU A 31 -22.13 33.16 -8.42
N TRP A 32 -21.81 34.33 -8.97
CA TRP A 32 -21.90 34.56 -10.42
C TRP A 32 -20.75 33.91 -11.19
N SER A 33 -19.55 33.82 -10.62
CA SER A 33 -18.47 33.02 -11.23
C SER A 33 -18.82 31.53 -11.25
N LEU A 34 -19.48 31.01 -10.22
CA LEU A 34 -19.93 29.61 -10.18
C LEU A 34 -21.04 29.34 -11.21
N ALA A 35 -22.03 30.22 -11.30
CA ALA A 35 -23.10 30.12 -12.30
C ALA A 35 -22.54 30.23 -13.73
N GLY A 36 -21.63 31.18 -13.97
CA GLY A 36 -20.94 31.36 -15.24
C GLY A 36 -20.11 30.13 -15.62
N ALA A 37 -19.42 29.51 -14.65
CA ALA A 37 -18.63 28.31 -14.86
C ALA A 37 -19.47 27.08 -15.23
N LEU A 38 -20.61 26.89 -14.56
CA LEU A 38 -21.57 25.82 -14.87
C LEU A 38 -22.16 26.00 -16.27
N ALA A 39 -22.56 27.21 -16.63
CA ALA A 39 -23.08 27.52 -17.96
C ALA A 39 -22.01 27.30 -19.05
N PHE A 40 -20.77 27.76 -18.81
CA PHE A 40 -19.65 27.58 -19.72
C PHE A 40 -19.32 26.10 -19.92
N SER A 41 -19.26 25.32 -18.83
CA SER A 41 -18.96 23.89 -18.91
C SER A 41 -20.11 23.09 -19.53
N SER A 42 -21.37 23.47 -19.30
CA SER A 42 -22.52 22.88 -19.98
C SER A 42 -22.46 23.11 -21.49
N LEU A 43 -22.14 24.33 -21.91
CA LEU A 43 -22.01 24.69 -23.32
C LEU A 43 -20.81 24.00 -23.99
N LEU A 44 -19.70 23.87 -23.26
CA LEU A 44 -18.51 23.13 -23.71
C LEU A 44 -18.83 21.64 -23.97
N PHE A 45 -19.49 20.98 -23.01
CA PHE A 45 -19.81 19.53 -23.07
C PHE A 45 -20.96 19.19 -24.01
N GLN A 46 -21.92 20.10 -24.22
CA GLN A 46 -23.07 19.84 -25.09
C GLN A 46 -22.82 20.24 -26.55
N ARG A 47 -21.93 21.21 -26.81
CA ARG A 47 -21.86 21.84 -28.14
C ARG A 47 -20.48 21.83 -28.80
N PHE A 48 -19.41 22.01 -28.03
CA PHE A 48 -18.06 22.18 -28.61
C PHE A 48 -17.25 20.89 -28.60
N ALA A 49 -17.44 20.05 -27.59
CA ALA A 49 -16.85 18.73 -27.54
C ALA A 49 -17.87 17.79 -26.88
N PRO A 50 -18.32 16.72 -27.55
CA PRO A 50 -19.25 15.75 -26.99
C PRO A 50 -18.52 14.83 -25.98
N PHE A 51 -17.97 15.44 -24.92
CA PHE A 51 -17.37 14.70 -23.82
C PHE A 51 -18.48 14.10 -22.95
N SER A 52 -18.36 12.81 -22.63
CA SER A 52 -19.24 12.13 -21.66
C SER A 52 -18.46 11.86 -20.37
N GLY A 53 -19.02 12.25 -19.21
CA GLY A 53 -18.43 11.94 -17.90
C GLY A 53 -18.57 13.06 -16.87
N GLY A 54 -19.12 12.72 -15.69
CA GLY A 54 -19.37 13.68 -14.59
C GLY A 54 -18.11 14.24 -13.95
N VAL A 55 -17.02 13.47 -13.90
CA VAL A 55 -15.74 13.92 -13.31
C VAL A 55 -15.09 15.01 -14.17
N GLY A 56 -15.05 14.81 -15.49
CA GLY A 56 -14.53 15.81 -16.42
C GLY A 56 -15.33 17.11 -16.37
N PHE A 57 -16.66 17.01 -16.29
CA PHE A 57 -17.54 18.18 -16.15
C PHE A 57 -17.24 18.97 -14.87
N ALA A 58 -17.06 18.28 -13.74
CA ALA A 58 -16.75 18.92 -12.46
C ALA A 58 -15.39 19.63 -12.47
N VAL A 59 -14.36 19.02 -13.06
CA VAL A 59 -13.01 19.61 -13.18
C VAL A 59 -13.04 20.85 -14.08
N CYS A 60 -13.67 20.77 -15.25
CA CYS A 60 -13.80 21.90 -16.16
C CYS A 60 -14.59 23.06 -15.52
N THR A 61 -15.67 22.74 -14.80
CA THR A 61 -16.46 23.73 -14.06
C THR A 61 -15.61 24.40 -12.98
N TRP A 62 -14.81 23.63 -12.24
CA TRP A 62 -13.96 24.18 -11.19
C TRP A 62 -12.85 25.09 -11.74
N LEU A 63 -12.20 24.70 -12.83
CA LEU A 63 -11.18 25.53 -13.49
C LEU A 63 -11.79 26.82 -14.08
N ALA A 64 -12.95 26.72 -14.72
CA ALA A 64 -13.67 27.88 -15.23
C ALA A 64 -14.13 28.81 -14.09
N PHE A 65 -14.57 28.24 -12.96
CA PHE A 65 -14.93 29.00 -11.76
C PHE A 65 -13.73 29.80 -11.24
N LEU A 66 -12.55 29.17 -11.09
CA LEU A 66 -11.34 29.88 -10.65
C LEU A 66 -10.95 31.00 -11.62
N GLY A 67 -11.05 30.75 -12.93
CA GLY A 67 -10.77 31.75 -13.96
C GLY A 67 -11.73 32.95 -13.91
N PHE A 68 -13.05 32.71 -13.85
CA PHE A 68 -14.05 33.77 -13.76
C PHE A 68 -14.00 34.51 -12.43
N TYR A 69 -13.73 33.80 -11.33
CA TYR A 69 -13.56 34.41 -10.02
C TYR A 69 -12.32 35.31 -9.97
N ALA A 70 -11.18 34.85 -10.53
CA ALA A 70 -9.98 35.67 -10.66
C ALA A 70 -10.24 36.94 -11.49
N LEU A 71 -10.95 36.78 -12.62
CA LEU A 71 -11.25 37.88 -13.53
C LEU A 71 -12.11 38.95 -12.85
N LEU A 72 -13.18 38.54 -12.16
CA LEU A 72 -14.07 39.47 -11.45
C LEU A 72 -13.37 40.18 -10.30
N VAL A 73 -12.58 39.47 -9.49
CA VAL A 73 -11.86 40.07 -8.36
C VAL A 73 -10.73 41.00 -8.85
N SER A 74 -10.10 40.72 -10.00
CA SER A 74 -9.03 41.56 -10.55
C SER A 74 -9.48 42.95 -10.99
N ARG A 75 -10.79 43.18 -11.18
CA ARG A 75 -11.35 44.49 -11.56
C ARG A 75 -11.44 45.47 -10.39
N ASP A 76 -11.60 44.97 -9.18
CA ASP A 76 -11.85 45.78 -7.99
C ASP A 76 -10.68 45.77 -6.99
N GLU A 77 -9.77 44.79 -7.09
CA GLU A 77 -8.73 44.54 -6.08
C GLU A 77 -7.32 44.38 -6.69
N SER A 78 -6.30 44.67 -5.88
CA SER A 78 -4.88 44.53 -6.25
C SER A 78 -4.47 43.06 -6.50
N ALA A 79 -3.42 42.85 -7.32
CA ALA A 79 -2.92 41.51 -7.66
C ALA A 79 -2.59 40.61 -6.44
N LEU A 80 -2.12 41.19 -5.34
CA LEU A 80 -1.85 40.46 -4.10
C LEU A 80 -3.14 39.92 -3.45
N ALA A 81 -4.20 40.72 -3.48
CA ALA A 81 -5.52 40.33 -2.96
C ALA A 81 -6.19 39.28 -3.85
N VAL A 82 -6.01 39.35 -5.17
CA VAL A 82 -6.48 38.29 -6.10
C VAL A 82 -5.82 36.95 -5.77
N ARG A 83 -4.50 36.93 -5.55
CA ARG A 83 -3.76 35.71 -5.17
C ARG A 83 -4.24 35.14 -3.83
N ASP A 84 -4.44 35.98 -2.82
CA ASP A 84 -4.98 35.58 -1.52
C ASP A 84 -6.39 34.98 -1.63
N ARG A 85 -7.28 35.61 -2.41
CA ARG A 85 -8.65 35.13 -2.64
C ARG A 85 -8.69 33.81 -3.42
N LEU A 86 -7.84 33.65 -4.43
CA LEU A 86 -7.71 32.39 -5.16
C LEU A 86 -7.15 31.27 -4.29
N ALA A 87 -6.09 31.54 -3.52
CA ALA A 87 -5.54 30.56 -2.58
C ALA A 87 -6.60 30.14 -1.55
N SER A 88 -7.38 31.11 -1.04
CA SER A 88 -8.50 30.81 -0.16
C SER A 88 -9.57 29.94 -0.83
N ALA A 89 -9.98 30.26 -2.07
CA ALA A 89 -10.96 29.48 -2.81
C ALA A 89 -10.48 28.04 -3.07
N VAL A 90 -9.21 27.87 -3.45
CA VAL A 90 -8.59 26.54 -3.65
C VAL A 90 -8.59 25.75 -2.35
N VAL A 91 -8.11 26.31 -1.24
CA VAL A 91 -8.05 25.63 0.06
C VAL A 91 -9.46 25.24 0.55
N HIS A 92 -10.45 26.13 0.44
CA HIS A 92 -11.83 25.81 0.83
C HIS A 92 -12.44 24.74 -0.08
N SER A 93 -12.13 24.74 -1.38
CA SER A 93 -12.61 23.71 -2.31
C SER A 93 -11.99 22.34 -2.04
N ILE A 94 -10.70 22.27 -1.69
CA ILE A 94 -10.03 21.04 -1.26
C ILE A 94 -10.65 20.54 0.05
N ALA A 95 -10.86 21.44 1.02
CA ALA A 95 -11.50 21.07 2.28
C ALA A 95 -12.93 20.55 2.07
N ALA A 96 -13.71 21.19 1.19
CA ALA A 96 -15.05 20.76 0.83
C ALA A 96 -15.06 19.42 0.09
N LEU A 97 -14.10 19.18 -0.81
CA LEU A 97 -13.92 17.90 -1.49
C LEU A 97 -13.61 16.79 -0.49
N LEU A 98 -12.64 16.99 0.41
CA LEU A 98 -12.28 16.02 1.44
C LEU A 98 -13.45 15.69 2.37
N LEU A 99 -14.20 16.71 2.80
CA LEU A 99 -15.41 16.52 3.60
C LEU A 99 -16.50 15.79 2.81
N GLY A 100 -16.68 16.13 1.53
CA GLY A 100 -17.63 15.49 0.63
C GLY A 100 -17.31 14.01 0.41
N VAL A 101 -16.04 13.67 0.18
CA VAL A 101 -15.58 12.29 0.09
C VAL A 101 -15.82 11.54 1.39
N LEU A 102 -15.52 12.15 2.55
CA LEU A 102 -15.78 11.54 3.85
C LEU A 102 -17.27 11.26 4.07
N VAL A 103 -18.14 12.26 3.82
CA VAL A 103 -19.59 12.12 3.94
C VAL A 103 -20.11 11.07 2.96
N TRP A 104 -19.59 11.04 1.73
CA TRP A 104 -19.92 10.04 0.74
C TRP A 104 -19.51 8.63 1.19
N THR A 105 -18.27 8.43 1.66
CA THR A 105 -17.80 7.11 2.11
C THR A 105 -18.61 6.59 3.30
N VAL A 106 -18.89 7.45 4.28
CA VAL A 106 -19.75 7.09 5.42
C VAL A 106 -21.16 6.77 4.92
N GLY A 107 -21.75 7.64 4.10
CA GLY A 107 -23.07 7.45 3.52
C GLY A 107 -23.18 6.17 2.69
N TYR A 108 -22.17 5.87 1.87
CA TYR A 108 -22.11 4.68 1.01
C TYR A 108 -22.21 3.39 1.83
N VAL A 109 -21.48 3.31 2.95
CA VAL A 109 -21.53 2.17 3.88
C VAL A 109 -22.93 2.02 4.49
N PHE A 110 -23.56 3.11 4.93
CA PHE A 110 -24.92 3.06 5.46
C PHE A 110 -25.97 2.69 4.39
N LEU A 111 -25.84 3.20 3.16
CA LEU A 111 -26.76 2.90 2.07
C LEU A 111 -26.73 1.42 1.68
N HIS A 112 -25.53 0.85 1.50
CA HIS A 112 -25.39 -0.57 1.14
C HIS A 112 -25.61 -1.52 2.33
N GLY A 113 -25.41 -1.02 3.56
CA GLY A 113 -25.72 -1.76 4.79
C GLY A 113 -27.18 -1.68 5.21
N PHE A 114 -27.98 -0.75 4.66
CA PHE A 114 -29.34 -0.47 5.12
C PHE A 114 -30.25 -1.71 5.10
N ASP A 115 -30.13 -2.51 4.04
CA ASP A 115 -30.91 -3.75 3.91
C ASP A 115 -30.57 -4.78 4.99
N ALA A 116 -29.36 -4.80 5.53
CA ALA A 116 -29.02 -5.65 6.67
C ALA A 116 -29.47 -5.01 8.00
N LEU A 117 -29.21 -3.71 8.18
CA LEU A 117 -29.44 -2.97 9.42
C LEU A 117 -30.91 -2.85 9.84
N ARG A 118 -31.85 -2.88 8.88
CA ARG A 118 -33.29 -2.77 9.17
C ARG A 118 -33.87 -3.98 9.90
N HIS A 119 -33.19 -5.13 9.82
CA HIS A 119 -33.70 -6.35 10.43
C HIS A 119 -33.14 -6.52 11.84
N THR A 120 -34.03 -6.66 12.83
CA THR A 120 -33.64 -6.77 14.24
C THR A 120 -32.75 -7.99 14.53
N ASN A 121 -32.92 -9.08 13.77
CA ASN A 121 -32.07 -10.28 13.88
C ASN A 121 -30.59 -9.98 13.63
N PHE A 122 -30.27 -8.92 12.87
CA PHE A 122 -28.89 -8.56 12.59
C PHE A 122 -28.10 -8.19 13.85
N TYR A 123 -28.77 -7.67 14.88
CA TYR A 123 -28.13 -7.29 16.15
C TYR A 123 -28.23 -8.37 17.22
N THR A 124 -29.20 -9.28 17.12
CA THR A 124 -29.52 -10.24 18.19
C THR A 124 -29.09 -11.68 17.88
N GLN A 125 -28.82 -12.03 16.63
CA GLN A 125 -28.41 -13.38 16.23
C GLN A 125 -26.93 -13.41 15.80
N ASP A 126 -26.31 -14.58 15.89
CA ASP A 126 -25.01 -14.85 15.29
C ASP A 126 -25.16 -15.44 13.87
N LEU A 127 -24.07 -15.88 13.24
CA LEU A 127 -24.10 -16.42 11.89
C LEU A 127 -24.15 -17.96 11.86
N SER A 128 -24.34 -18.61 13.00
CA SER A 128 -24.23 -20.08 13.15
C SER A 128 -25.27 -20.83 12.31
N GLU A 129 -26.52 -20.37 12.34
CA GLU A 129 -27.66 -20.96 11.63
C GLU A 129 -27.88 -20.38 10.22
N ALA A 130 -27.00 -19.48 9.75
CA ALA A 130 -27.16 -18.78 8.48
C ALA A 130 -26.13 -19.26 7.43
N GLY A 131 -26.66 -19.80 6.34
CA GLY A 131 -25.94 -20.16 5.13
C GLY A 131 -25.61 -18.97 4.21
N PRO A 132 -24.72 -19.16 3.22
CA PRO A 132 -24.32 -18.12 2.27
C PRO A 132 -25.46 -17.57 1.39
N ALA A 133 -26.51 -18.37 1.18
CA ALA A 133 -27.68 -18.05 0.35
C ALA A 133 -28.95 -17.71 1.17
N ASP A 134 -28.89 -17.81 2.50
CA ASP A 134 -30.06 -17.56 3.34
C ASP A 134 -30.41 -16.07 3.41
N PRO A 135 -31.71 -15.72 3.49
CA PRO A 135 -32.18 -14.34 3.48
C PRO A 135 -31.64 -13.53 4.66
N LEU A 136 -31.62 -12.20 4.52
CA LEU A 136 -31.15 -11.25 5.55
C LEU A 136 -31.92 -11.32 6.87
N THR A 137 -33.07 -11.99 6.90
CA THR A 137 -33.88 -12.26 8.10
C THR A 137 -33.31 -13.37 8.99
N LYS A 138 -32.29 -14.11 8.52
CA LYS A 138 -31.59 -15.14 9.29
C LYS A 138 -30.13 -14.76 9.50
N GLY A 139 -29.71 -14.85 10.76
CA GLY A 139 -28.35 -14.59 11.22
C GLY A 139 -28.01 -13.10 11.35
N GLY A 140 -26.97 -12.81 12.14
CA GLY A 140 -26.57 -11.44 12.46
C GLY A 140 -25.10 -11.27 12.88
N ALA A 141 -24.75 -10.03 13.21
CA ALA A 141 -23.40 -9.61 13.56
C ALA A 141 -23.10 -9.67 15.07
N LEU A 142 -23.95 -10.31 15.88
CA LEU A 142 -23.80 -10.33 17.36
C LEU A 142 -22.44 -10.90 17.80
N HIS A 143 -22.05 -12.05 17.23
CA HIS A 143 -20.76 -12.70 17.51
C HIS A 143 -19.57 -11.77 17.26
N ALA A 144 -19.60 -11.03 16.15
CA ALA A 144 -18.56 -10.08 15.77
C ALA A 144 -18.57 -8.79 16.63
N LEU A 145 -19.75 -8.32 17.04
CA LEU A 145 -19.89 -7.18 17.94
C LEU A 145 -19.29 -7.47 19.31
N ILE A 146 -19.64 -8.61 19.91
CA ILE A 146 -19.11 -9.03 21.22
C ILE A 146 -17.60 -9.28 21.13
N GLY A 147 -17.13 -9.92 20.06
CA GLY A 147 -15.70 -10.12 19.86
C GLY A 147 -14.93 -8.81 19.75
N THR A 148 -15.45 -7.82 19.02
CA THR A 148 -14.82 -6.49 18.92
C THR A 148 -14.72 -5.81 20.29
N LEU A 149 -15.81 -5.81 21.07
CA LEU A 149 -15.85 -5.22 22.42
C LEU A 149 -14.89 -5.91 23.39
N THR A 150 -14.80 -7.24 23.32
CA THR A 150 -13.93 -8.03 24.19
C THR A 150 -12.46 -7.78 23.85
N GLN A 151 -12.10 -7.85 22.57
CA GLN A 151 -10.74 -7.60 22.09
C GLN A 151 -10.25 -6.19 22.40
N ILE A 152 -11.08 -5.15 22.18
CA ILE A 152 -10.68 -3.77 22.51
C ILE A 152 -10.56 -3.57 24.02
N THR A 153 -11.43 -4.19 24.83
CA THR A 153 -11.36 -4.08 26.29
C THR A 153 -10.05 -4.67 26.81
N ILE A 154 -9.68 -5.86 26.35
CA ILE A 154 -8.39 -6.50 26.68
C ILE A 154 -7.22 -5.60 26.25
N SER A 155 -7.26 -5.09 25.01
CA SER A 155 -6.22 -4.21 24.50
C SER A 155 -6.07 -2.95 25.34
N LEU A 156 -7.18 -2.30 25.74
CA LEU A 156 -7.17 -1.09 26.57
C LEU A 156 -6.66 -1.36 27.98
N LEU A 157 -7.05 -2.49 28.59
CA LEU A 157 -6.59 -2.90 29.92
C LEU A 157 -5.07 -3.08 29.96
N ILE A 158 -4.45 -3.51 28.86
CA ILE A 158 -2.99 -3.65 28.75
C ILE A 158 -2.35 -2.30 28.39
N THR A 159 -2.89 -1.63 27.37
CA THR A 159 -2.26 -0.47 26.75
C THR A 159 -2.31 0.77 27.64
N ILE A 160 -3.45 1.04 28.30
CA ILE A 160 -3.63 2.24 29.13
C ILE A 160 -2.59 2.33 30.26
N PRO A 161 -2.45 1.32 31.14
CA PRO A 161 -1.50 1.40 32.23
C PRO A 161 -0.06 1.49 31.72
N LEU A 162 0.34 0.64 30.75
CA LEU A 162 1.69 0.62 30.20
C LEU A 162 2.05 1.90 29.45
N GLY A 163 1.11 2.43 28.67
CA GLY A 163 1.31 3.63 27.88
C GLY A 163 1.45 4.88 28.74
N ILE A 164 0.56 5.04 29.73
CA ILE A 164 0.62 6.17 30.66
C ILE A 164 1.86 6.06 31.56
N SER A 165 2.19 4.89 32.09
CA SER A 165 3.36 4.72 32.95
C SER A 165 4.67 5.01 32.20
N CYS A 166 4.80 4.53 30.96
CA CYS A 166 5.96 4.81 30.12
C CYS A 166 6.07 6.30 29.78
N ALA A 167 4.96 6.96 29.43
CA ALA A 167 4.96 8.39 29.15
C ALA A 167 5.25 9.26 30.40
N VAL A 168 4.78 8.85 31.58
CA VAL A 168 5.17 9.46 32.86
C VAL A 168 6.67 9.32 33.07
N PHE A 169 7.25 8.13 32.86
CA PHE A 169 8.69 7.91 32.93
C PHE A 169 9.46 8.83 31.96
N LEU A 170 9.02 8.93 30.71
CA LEU A 170 9.63 9.76 29.66
C LEU A 170 9.54 11.27 29.92
N SER A 171 8.55 11.73 30.69
CA SER A 171 8.32 13.13 31.00
C SER A 171 8.98 13.58 32.31
N GLU A 172 9.09 12.71 33.31
CA GLU A 172 9.65 13.04 34.63
C GLU A 172 11.13 12.66 34.79
N VAL A 173 11.64 11.71 33.99
CA VAL A 173 13.03 11.22 34.10
C VAL A 173 13.83 11.57 32.84
N PRO A 174 14.44 12.77 32.77
CA PRO A 174 15.35 13.11 31.68
C PRO A 174 16.65 12.30 31.80
N GLY A 175 17.09 11.66 30.71
CA GLY A 175 18.29 10.82 30.72
C GLY A 175 18.64 10.19 29.36
N ARG A 176 19.74 9.43 29.31
CA ARG A 176 20.12 8.64 28.11
C ARG A 176 19.13 7.49 27.87
N PHE A 177 18.65 6.86 28.93
CA PHE A 177 17.68 5.76 28.84
C PHE A 177 16.30 6.24 28.33
N SER A 178 15.81 7.41 28.74
CA SER A 178 14.55 7.96 28.21
C SER A 178 14.66 8.38 26.73
N ARG A 179 15.85 8.77 26.25
CA ARG A 179 16.10 8.92 24.80
C ARG A 179 16.00 7.59 24.07
N LEU A 180 16.65 6.53 24.58
CA LEU A 180 16.56 5.19 23.99
C LEU A 180 15.12 4.68 23.94
N VAL A 181 14.38 4.77 25.05
CA VAL A 181 12.97 4.34 25.10
C VAL A 181 12.11 5.14 24.12
N ARG A 182 12.33 6.45 23.99
CA ARG A 182 11.64 7.27 22.99
C ARG A 182 11.94 6.81 21.56
N THR A 183 13.19 6.53 21.24
CA THR A 183 13.58 5.98 19.93
C THR A 183 12.93 4.64 19.65
N LEU A 184 12.85 3.74 20.65
CA LEU A 184 12.16 2.45 20.50
C LEU A 184 10.66 2.62 20.26
N VAL A 185 10.01 3.51 21.01
CA VAL A 185 8.57 3.82 20.85
C VAL A 185 8.29 4.43 19.47
N GLU A 186 9.15 5.33 19.00
CA GLU A 186 9.04 5.92 17.65
C GLU A 186 9.25 4.86 16.56
N ALA A 187 10.23 3.96 16.72
CA ALA A 187 10.45 2.86 15.79
C ALA A 187 9.25 1.90 15.72
N MET A 188 8.57 1.64 16.84
CA MET A 188 7.35 0.81 16.86
C MET A 188 6.21 1.39 16.04
N THR A 189 6.13 2.73 15.87
CA THR A 189 5.10 3.34 15.00
C THR A 189 5.32 3.08 13.51
N ALA A 190 6.53 2.68 13.11
CA ALA A 190 6.86 2.33 11.73
C ALA A 190 6.56 0.87 11.38
N LEU A 191 6.21 0.03 12.38
CA LEU A 191 5.89 -1.37 12.15
C LEU A 191 4.55 -1.51 11.39
N PRO A 192 4.52 -2.22 10.25
CA PRO A 192 3.27 -2.59 9.60
C PRO A 192 2.35 -3.37 10.54
N SER A 193 1.04 -3.12 10.46
CA SER A 193 0.06 -3.71 11.37
C SER A 193 0.01 -5.24 11.33
N ILE A 194 0.21 -5.80 10.15
CA ILE A 194 0.25 -7.25 9.96
C ILE A 194 1.45 -7.89 10.65
N LEU A 195 2.59 -7.19 10.77
CA LEU A 195 3.77 -7.72 11.46
C LEU A 195 3.54 -7.80 12.97
N ALA A 196 2.85 -6.82 13.56
CA ALA A 196 2.45 -6.89 14.97
C ALA A 196 1.54 -8.11 15.24
N GLY A 197 0.60 -8.37 14.32
CA GLY A 197 -0.22 -9.58 14.35
C GLY A 197 0.59 -10.86 14.20
N LEU A 198 1.51 -10.91 13.24
CA LEU A 198 2.34 -12.08 12.99
C LEU A 198 3.29 -12.39 14.16
N PHE A 199 3.86 -11.35 14.78
CA PHE A 199 4.71 -11.50 15.96
C PHE A 199 3.93 -12.13 17.12
N ILE A 200 2.74 -11.62 17.44
CA ILE A 200 1.92 -12.18 18.52
C ILE A 200 1.41 -13.58 18.17
N TYR A 201 1.06 -13.83 16.90
CA TYR A 201 0.73 -15.16 16.43
C TYR A 201 1.89 -16.15 16.63
N ALA A 202 3.11 -15.78 16.23
CA ALA A 202 4.27 -16.63 16.40
C ALA A 202 4.59 -16.91 17.88
N VAL A 203 4.50 -15.90 18.75
CA VAL A 203 4.84 -16.04 20.18
C VAL A 203 3.74 -16.76 20.96
N LEU A 204 2.50 -16.28 20.91
CA LEU A 204 1.42 -16.84 21.71
C LEU A 204 0.89 -18.15 21.13
N VAL A 205 0.63 -18.19 19.81
CA VAL A 205 -0.04 -19.35 19.19
C VAL A 205 0.96 -20.45 18.85
N LEU A 206 2.08 -20.13 18.19
CA LEU A 206 3.04 -21.15 17.76
C LEU A 206 4.01 -21.57 18.88
N ALA A 207 4.58 -20.62 19.63
CA ALA A 207 5.61 -20.93 20.62
C ALA A 207 5.03 -21.36 21.98
N LEU A 208 4.00 -20.66 22.48
CA LEU A 208 3.37 -20.96 23.77
C LEU A 208 2.17 -21.91 23.67
N GLY A 209 1.74 -22.26 22.45
CA GLY A 209 0.67 -23.23 22.21
C GLY A 209 -0.74 -22.75 22.54
N PHE A 210 -0.97 -21.44 22.69
CA PHE A 210 -2.32 -20.91 22.86
C PHE A 210 -3.13 -21.11 21.57
N SER A 211 -4.43 -21.33 21.68
CA SER A 211 -5.32 -21.34 20.51
C SER A 211 -5.52 -19.92 19.97
N ARG A 212 -5.96 -19.81 18.70
CA ARG A 212 -6.41 -18.53 18.15
C ARG A 212 -7.64 -18.08 18.93
N SER A 213 -7.55 -16.93 19.58
CA SER A 213 -8.56 -16.48 20.54
C SER A 213 -8.65 -14.96 20.62
N GLY A 214 -9.69 -14.48 21.31
CA GLY A 214 -9.89 -13.05 21.58
C GLY A 214 -8.73 -12.41 22.35
N LEU A 215 -8.10 -13.15 23.27
CA LEU A 215 -6.93 -12.71 24.03
C LEU A 215 -5.73 -12.45 23.11
N ALA A 216 -5.42 -13.41 22.23
CA ALA A 216 -4.31 -13.27 21.29
C ALA A 216 -4.49 -12.02 20.40
N ALA A 217 -5.71 -11.79 19.93
CA ALA A 217 -6.04 -10.59 19.16
C ALA A 217 -5.99 -9.31 19.99
N GLY A 218 -6.48 -9.32 21.23
CA GLY A 218 -6.40 -8.18 22.15
C GLY A 218 -4.95 -7.79 22.45
N VAL A 219 -4.06 -8.76 22.65
CA VAL A 219 -2.61 -8.52 22.82
C VAL A 219 -2.00 -7.95 21.54
N ALA A 220 -2.33 -8.48 20.37
CA ALA A 220 -1.85 -7.96 19.09
C ALA A 220 -2.29 -6.50 18.85
N LEU A 221 -3.55 -6.17 19.16
CA LEU A 221 -4.05 -4.80 19.11
C LEU A 221 -3.33 -3.88 20.12
N SER A 222 -2.96 -4.40 21.29
CA SER A 222 -2.25 -3.61 22.31
C SER A 222 -0.86 -3.15 21.83
N VAL A 223 -0.11 -4.02 21.13
CA VAL A 223 1.21 -3.70 20.57
C VAL A 223 1.13 -2.53 19.60
N MET A 224 0.06 -2.47 18.81
CA MET A 224 -0.21 -1.40 17.85
C MET A 224 -0.63 -0.09 18.50
N MET A 225 -1.46 -0.17 19.54
CA MET A 225 -2.00 1.00 20.23
C MET A 225 -0.98 1.64 21.17
N LEU A 226 -0.05 0.86 21.71
CA LEU A 226 0.92 1.28 22.71
C LEU A 226 1.79 2.47 22.28
N PRO A 227 2.47 2.47 21.12
CA PRO A 227 3.34 3.59 20.77
C PRO A 227 2.57 4.88 20.48
N ILE A 228 1.34 4.77 19.97
CA ILE A 228 0.43 5.91 19.76
C ILE A 228 0.06 6.50 21.12
N LEU A 229 -0.33 5.66 22.08
CA LEU A 229 -0.72 6.11 23.41
C LEU A 229 0.43 6.75 24.16
N ILE A 230 1.63 6.14 24.15
CA ILE A 230 2.82 6.69 24.82
C ILE A 230 3.13 8.09 24.27
N ARG A 231 3.14 8.26 22.94
CA ARG A 231 3.45 9.55 22.31
C ARG A 231 2.40 10.60 22.62
N ALA A 232 1.13 10.26 22.49
CA ALA A 232 0.04 11.19 22.77
C ALA A 232 0.04 11.61 24.25
N THR A 233 0.28 10.67 25.17
CA THR A 233 0.37 10.94 26.60
C THR A 233 1.59 11.78 26.96
N ASP A 234 2.78 11.50 26.38
CA ASP A 234 3.99 12.29 26.65
C ASP A 234 3.83 13.76 26.24
N VAL A 235 3.20 14.02 25.07
CA VAL A 235 2.89 15.39 24.64
C VAL A 235 1.96 16.07 25.64
N VAL A 236 0.91 15.38 26.10
CA VAL A 236 -0.03 15.93 27.09
C VAL A 236 0.64 16.24 28.43
N LEU A 237 1.48 15.33 28.94
CA LEU A 237 2.15 15.50 30.23
C LEU A 237 3.17 16.65 30.23
N ARG A 238 3.78 16.94 29.07
CA ARG A 238 4.70 18.09 28.88
C ARG A 238 3.99 19.43 28.87
N LEU A 239 2.68 19.47 28.60
CA LEU A 239 1.88 20.70 28.66
C LEU A 239 1.56 21.13 30.09
N VAL A 240 1.78 20.27 31.10
CA VAL A 240 1.57 20.62 32.50
C VAL A 240 2.61 21.66 32.93
N PRO A 241 2.20 22.85 33.42
CA PRO A 241 3.13 23.90 33.81
C PRO A 241 4.18 23.44 34.82
N ALA A 242 5.45 23.75 34.56
CA ALA A 242 6.56 23.39 35.45
C ALA A 242 6.41 23.99 36.86
N SER A 243 5.85 25.20 36.97
CA SER A 243 5.63 25.89 38.25
C SER A 243 4.75 25.10 39.23
N LEU A 244 3.76 24.34 38.73
CA LEU A 244 2.93 23.48 39.58
C LEU A 244 3.74 22.30 40.15
N LYS A 245 4.67 21.77 39.35
CA LYS A 245 5.56 20.68 39.78
C LYS A 245 6.59 21.17 40.78
N GLU A 246 7.23 22.31 40.50
CA GLU A 246 8.20 22.97 41.38
C GLU A 246 7.58 23.38 42.72
N ALA A 247 6.36 23.92 42.72
CA ALA A 247 5.63 24.24 43.95
C ALA A 247 5.37 22.99 44.81
N SER A 248 5.00 21.87 44.17
CA SER A 248 4.82 20.59 44.87
C SER A 248 6.13 20.07 45.47
N TYR A 249 7.25 20.18 44.74
CA TYR A 249 8.58 19.83 45.23
C TYR A 249 9.04 20.71 46.39
N ALA A 250 8.74 22.02 46.33
CA ALA A 250 9.04 22.96 47.41
C ALA A 250 8.27 22.66 48.70
N LEU A 251 7.08 22.05 48.60
CA LEU A 251 6.30 21.57 49.76
C LEU A 251 6.81 20.22 50.32
N GLY A 252 7.96 19.72 49.85
CA GLY A 252 8.56 18.47 50.30
C GLY A 252 7.91 17.20 49.71
N SER A 253 7.08 17.34 48.66
CA SER A 253 6.48 16.18 47.98
C SER A 253 7.53 15.42 47.15
N SER A 254 7.47 14.09 47.17
CA SER A 254 8.30 13.24 46.30
C SER A 254 7.81 13.29 44.85
N ARG A 255 8.71 13.03 43.87
CA ARG A 255 8.37 12.93 42.43
C ARG A 255 7.15 12.05 42.16
N TRP A 256 7.09 10.88 42.79
CA TRP A 256 5.96 9.97 42.65
C TRP A 256 4.65 10.57 43.18
N ARG A 257 4.69 11.19 44.37
CA ARG A 257 3.50 11.85 44.95
C ARG A 257 3.05 13.04 44.10
N THR A 258 3.98 13.82 43.55
CA THR A 258 3.70 14.94 42.63
C THR A 258 3.02 14.47 41.34
N VAL A 259 3.46 13.35 40.76
CA VAL A 259 2.82 12.74 39.58
C VAL A 259 1.35 12.39 39.85
N TRP A 260 1.08 11.69 40.95
CA TRP A 260 -0.27 11.23 41.29
C TRP A 260 -1.22 12.35 41.72
N THR A 261 -0.71 13.36 42.43
CA THR A 261 -1.55 14.41 43.03
C THR A 261 -1.66 15.68 42.19
N VAL A 262 -0.65 16.00 41.38
CA VAL A 262 -0.59 17.24 40.59
C VAL A 262 -0.60 16.95 39.10
N THR A 263 0.32 16.12 38.59
CA THR A 263 0.53 15.97 37.14
C THR A 263 -0.60 15.22 36.45
N LEU A 264 -0.92 13.99 36.87
CA LEU A 264 -1.97 13.18 36.25
C LEU A 264 -3.37 13.84 36.37
N PRO A 265 -3.78 14.39 37.54
CA PRO A 265 -5.07 15.06 37.66
C PRO A 265 -5.19 16.31 36.78
N SER A 266 -4.12 17.10 36.66
CA SER A 266 -4.08 18.29 35.80
C SER A 266 -4.14 17.94 34.32
N ALA A 267 -3.58 16.79 33.93
CA ALA A 267 -3.54 16.30 32.56
C ALA A 267 -4.77 15.46 32.16
N ARG A 268 -5.71 15.16 33.06
CA ARG A 268 -6.80 14.17 32.88
C ARG A 268 -7.57 14.29 31.55
N SER A 269 -7.90 15.50 31.10
CA SER A 269 -8.68 15.71 29.88
C SER A 269 -7.83 15.47 28.61
N GLY A 270 -6.55 15.80 28.68
CA GLY A 270 -5.59 15.47 27.63
C GLY A 270 -5.31 13.98 27.59
N LEU A 271 -5.18 13.32 28.76
CA LEU A 271 -5.00 11.87 28.88
C LEU A 271 -6.20 11.12 28.31
N ALA A 272 -7.43 11.56 28.60
CA ALA A 272 -8.63 11.00 27.99
C ALA A 272 -8.59 11.11 26.46
N THR A 273 -8.14 12.25 25.92
CA THR A 273 -7.99 12.42 24.47
C THR A 273 -6.91 11.51 23.89
N ALA A 274 -5.79 11.32 24.59
CA ALA A 274 -4.74 10.39 24.19
C ALA A 274 -5.23 8.93 24.14
N VAL A 275 -6.00 8.50 25.15
CA VAL A 275 -6.63 7.16 25.18
C VAL A 275 -7.62 7.00 24.04
N ILE A 276 -8.45 8.02 23.77
CA ILE A 276 -9.39 8.00 22.64
C ILE A 276 -8.65 7.82 21.31
N LEU A 277 -7.56 8.57 21.10
CA LEU A 277 -6.79 8.50 19.85
C LEU A 277 -6.11 7.13 19.67
N GLY A 278 -5.62 6.52 20.75
CA GLY A 278 -5.09 5.15 20.72
C GLY A 278 -6.17 4.12 20.42
N ALA A 279 -7.30 4.17 21.14
CA ALA A 279 -8.44 3.27 20.96
C ALA A 279 -9.03 3.35 19.55
N ALA A 280 -9.12 4.57 19.00
CA ALA A 280 -9.60 4.85 17.65
C ALA A 280 -8.88 4.01 16.60
N ARG A 281 -7.55 3.90 16.73
CA ARG A 281 -6.73 3.13 15.80
C ARG A 281 -7.05 1.64 15.92
N GLY A 282 -7.14 1.10 17.13
CA GLY A 282 -7.27 -0.35 17.37
C GLY A 282 -8.63 -0.97 17.06
N ILE A 283 -9.75 -0.25 17.26
CA ILE A 283 -11.10 -0.82 17.08
C ILE A 283 -11.37 -1.22 15.62
N GLY A 284 -10.83 -0.47 14.66
CA GLY A 284 -11.02 -0.69 13.24
C GLY A 284 -9.94 -1.57 12.57
N GLU A 285 -9.04 -2.18 13.35
CA GLU A 285 -7.92 -2.94 12.80
C GLU A 285 -8.30 -4.35 12.39
N THR A 286 -8.06 -4.66 11.12
CA THR A 286 -8.35 -5.97 10.55
C THR A 286 -7.12 -6.88 10.54
N SER A 287 -5.93 -6.34 10.25
CA SER A 287 -4.73 -7.16 9.97
C SER A 287 -4.24 -7.98 11.17
N PRO A 288 -4.09 -7.43 12.39
CA PRO A 288 -3.65 -8.22 13.53
C PRO A 288 -4.68 -9.26 13.95
N VAL A 289 -5.96 -8.91 13.86
CA VAL A 289 -7.10 -9.75 14.27
C VAL A 289 -7.29 -10.93 13.32
N LEU A 290 -7.09 -10.72 12.00
CA LEU A 290 -7.12 -11.76 10.98
C LEU A 290 -6.20 -12.95 11.31
N LEU A 291 -5.00 -12.66 11.83
CA LEU A 291 -4.01 -13.68 12.16
C LEU A 291 -4.26 -14.29 13.55
N CYS A 292 -4.62 -13.47 14.54
CA CYS A 292 -4.64 -13.89 15.95
C CYS A 292 -5.99 -14.42 16.44
N SER A 293 -7.12 -13.86 16.00
CA SER A 293 -8.44 -14.22 16.54
C SER A 293 -9.09 -15.39 15.80
N GLY A 294 -8.76 -15.57 14.52
CA GLY A 294 -9.48 -16.51 13.64
C GLY A 294 -10.93 -16.08 13.35
N TYR A 295 -11.52 -16.65 12.30
CA TYR A 295 -12.90 -16.36 11.93
C TYR A 295 -13.84 -17.49 12.34
N THR A 296 -14.92 -17.15 13.04
CA THR A 296 -16.00 -18.08 13.41
C THR A 296 -17.35 -17.45 13.13
N LYS A 297 -18.35 -18.28 12.84
CA LYS A 297 -19.76 -17.87 12.67
C LYS A 297 -20.54 -17.90 13.99
N ASN A 298 -20.07 -18.70 14.94
CA ASN A 298 -20.74 -18.93 16.22
C ASN A 298 -20.38 -17.83 17.21
N LEU A 299 -21.31 -17.53 18.12
CA LEU A 299 -21.02 -16.67 19.26
C LEU A 299 -20.03 -17.36 20.22
N ASN A 300 -18.83 -16.79 20.34
CA ASN A 300 -17.87 -17.15 21.37
C ASN A 300 -17.75 -16.03 22.41
N LEU A 301 -18.08 -16.36 23.67
CA LEU A 301 -17.98 -15.47 24.83
C LEU A 301 -16.67 -15.64 25.61
N ASP A 302 -15.96 -16.75 25.44
CA ASP A 302 -14.67 -16.98 26.10
C ASP A 302 -13.55 -16.33 25.26
N PRO A 303 -12.83 -15.31 25.79
CA PRO A 303 -11.71 -14.72 25.08
C PRO A 303 -10.44 -15.58 25.11
N LEU A 304 -10.35 -16.59 25.99
CA LEU A 304 -9.15 -17.38 26.20
C LEU A 304 -9.05 -18.55 25.22
N HIS A 305 -10.19 -19.17 24.92
CA HIS A 305 -10.30 -20.35 24.06
C HIS A 305 -11.20 -20.08 22.86
N ASP A 306 -10.94 -20.82 21.79
CA ASP A 306 -11.65 -20.80 20.51
C ASP A 306 -11.59 -19.48 19.72
N PRO A 307 -11.76 -19.53 18.39
CA PRO A 307 -11.73 -18.33 17.57
C PRO A 307 -12.85 -17.36 17.93
N GLN A 308 -12.56 -16.06 17.86
CA GLN A 308 -13.53 -15.00 18.15
C GLN A 308 -13.51 -13.96 17.03
N ALA A 309 -14.59 -13.84 16.25
CA ALA A 309 -14.65 -12.91 15.13
C ALA A 309 -14.82 -11.45 15.61
N SER A 310 -14.36 -10.48 14.82
CA SER A 310 -14.57 -9.04 15.04
C SER A 310 -15.35 -8.42 13.89
N LEU A 311 -15.95 -7.24 14.10
CA LEU A 311 -16.70 -6.52 13.07
C LEU A 311 -15.84 -6.16 11.84
N PRO A 312 -14.59 -5.66 11.98
CA PRO A 312 -13.71 -5.46 10.84
C PRO A 312 -13.41 -6.75 10.09
N LEU A 313 -13.19 -7.85 10.81
CA LEU A 313 -12.90 -9.15 10.22
C LEU A 313 -14.11 -9.76 9.51
N MET A 314 -15.32 -9.57 10.06
CA MET A 314 -16.58 -9.96 9.45
C MET A 314 -16.83 -9.20 8.16
N ALA A 315 -16.69 -7.87 8.16
CA ALA A 315 -16.81 -7.07 6.94
C ALA A 315 -15.82 -7.52 5.86
N PHE A 316 -14.54 -7.71 6.23
CA PHE A 316 -13.49 -8.16 5.31
C PHE A 316 -13.72 -9.58 4.77
N THR A 317 -14.28 -10.48 5.58
CA THR A 317 -14.52 -11.87 5.16
C THR A 317 -15.75 -11.96 4.26
N LEU A 318 -16.82 -11.25 4.62
CA LEU A 318 -18.10 -11.36 3.91
C LEU A 318 -18.11 -10.63 2.55
N VAL A 319 -17.34 -9.54 2.39
CA VAL A 319 -17.31 -8.77 1.12
C VAL A 319 -16.63 -9.54 -0.02
N LYS A 320 -15.84 -10.56 0.29
CA LYS A 320 -15.13 -11.38 -0.72
C LYS A 320 -16.05 -12.38 -1.41
N PHE A 321 -17.23 -12.64 -0.85
CA PHE A 321 -18.16 -13.56 -1.47
C PHE A 321 -18.92 -12.88 -2.61
N PRO A 322 -19.18 -13.59 -3.72
CA PRO A 322 -19.87 -13.03 -4.88
C PRO A 322 -21.38 -12.79 -4.66
N SER A 323 -21.97 -13.24 -3.53
CA SER A 323 -23.40 -13.08 -3.28
C SER A 323 -23.73 -11.70 -2.70
N GLN A 324 -24.67 -10.99 -3.34
CA GLN A 324 -25.13 -9.65 -2.92
C GLN A 324 -25.62 -9.65 -1.46
N LEU A 325 -26.27 -10.72 -0.99
CA LEU A 325 -26.71 -10.87 0.40
C LEU A 325 -25.55 -10.83 1.40
N GLN A 326 -24.40 -11.44 1.08
CA GLN A 326 -23.22 -11.40 1.95
C GLN A 326 -22.53 -10.04 1.90
N VAL A 327 -22.52 -9.40 0.74
CA VAL A 327 -22.03 -8.02 0.59
C VAL A 327 -22.87 -7.05 1.43
N SER A 328 -24.20 -7.16 1.43
CA SER A 328 -25.07 -6.37 2.30
C SER A 328 -24.81 -6.61 3.80
N ARG A 329 -24.58 -7.88 4.21
CA ARG A 329 -24.19 -8.20 5.60
C ARG A 329 -22.82 -7.61 5.96
N ALA A 330 -21.87 -7.59 5.02
CA ALA A 330 -20.54 -7.00 5.20
C ALA A 330 -20.64 -5.49 5.44
N PHE A 331 -21.39 -4.77 4.59
CA PHE A 331 -21.64 -3.33 4.77
C PHE A 331 -22.46 -3.04 6.03
N GLY A 332 -23.40 -3.91 6.41
CA GLY A 332 -24.09 -3.86 7.70
C GLY A 332 -23.13 -3.94 8.88
N ALA A 333 -22.18 -4.90 8.87
CA ALA A 333 -21.18 -5.03 9.92
C ALA A 333 -20.25 -3.81 9.99
N ALA A 334 -19.84 -3.26 8.84
CA ALA A 334 -19.07 -2.02 8.76
C ALA A 334 -19.84 -0.81 9.30
N ALA A 335 -21.14 -0.69 9.02
CA ALA A 335 -21.98 0.39 9.54
C ALA A 335 -22.15 0.30 11.07
N VAL A 336 -22.31 -0.91 11.61
CA VAL A 336 -22.33 -1.16 13.06
C VAL A 336 -21.00 -0.77 13.70
N LEU A 337 -19.87 -1.14 13.08
CA LEU A 337 -18.55 -0.74 13.55
C LEU A 337 -18.39 0.79 13.62
N LEU A 338 -18.76 1.51 12.56
CA LEU A 338 -18.70 2.98 12.53
C LEU A 338 -19.56 3.61 13.62
N THR A 339 -20.78 3.10 13.79
CA THR A 339 -21.70 3.55 14.84
C THR A 339 -21.15 3.27 16.24
N LEU A 340 -20.58 2.09 16.45
CA LEU A 340 -19.95 1.69 17.69
C LEU A 340 -18.76 2.59 18.03
N VAL A 341 -17.87 2.85 17.08
CA VAL A 341 -16.72 3.74 17.26
C VAL A 341 -17.18 5.15 17.64
N LEU A 342 -18.18 5.68 16.95
CA LEU A 342 -18.77 6.98 17.26
C LEU A 342 -19.34 7.03 18.69
N LEU A 343 -20.08 6.00 19.09
CA LEU A 343 -20.66 5.89 20.44
C LEU A 343 -19.57 5.80 21.51
N LEU A 344 -18.56 4.95 21.30
CA LEU A 344 -17.41 4.82 22.21
C LEU A 344 -16.66 6.15 22.33
N PHE A 345 -16.51 6.91 21.24
CA PHE A 345 -15.90 8.24 21.29
C PHE A 345 -16.75 9.26 22.04
N LEU A 346 -18.07 9.28 21.85
CA LEU A 346 -18.97 10.16 22.59
C LEU A 346 -18.93 9.87 24.09
N VAL A 347 -18.97 8.59 24.47
CA VAL A 347 -18.84 8.15 25.86
C VAL A 347 -17.47 8.53 26.42
N ALA A 348 -16.38 8.24 25.72
CA ALA A 348 -15.04 8.58 26.19
C ALA A 348 -14.82 10.11 26.29
N ARG A 349 -15.38 10.88 25.36
CA ARG A 349 -15.33 12.37 25.37
C ARG A 349 -16.10 12.94 26.56
N THR A 350 -17.27 12.39 26.86
CA THR A 350 -18.10 12.85 28.00
C THR A 350 -17.47 12.48 29.34
N LEU A 351 -16.88 11.29 29.46
CA LEU A 351 -16.14 10.84 30.65
C LEU A 351 -14.82 11.60 30.85
N GLY A 352 -14.12 11.96 29.77
CA GLY A 352 -12.84 12.67 29.80
C GLY A 352 -12.87 14.10 30.36
N GLY A 353 -14.07 14.65 30.56
CA GLY A 353 -14.28 15.97 31.14
C GLY A 353 -13.87 17.14 30.25
N ARG A 354 -14.26 18.35 30.65
CA ARG A 354 -13.88 19.60 29.96
C ARG A 354 -12.43 19.98 30.28
N GLY A 355 -11.77 20.64 29.33
CA GLY A 355 -10.35 21.02 29.43
C GLY A 355 -10.04 21.88 30.65
N PRO A 356 -8.78 21.88 31.15
CA PRO A 356 -8.36 22.73 32.25
C PRO A 356 -8.61 24.21 31.89
N GLY A 357 -9.47 24.89 32.67
CA GLY A 357 -9.84 26.29 32.48
C GLY A 357 -11.30 26.53 32.08
N GLU A 358 -12.02 25.52 31.59
CA GLU A 358 -13.46 25.63 31.32
C GLU A 358 -14.28 25.44 32.61
N LEU A 359 -14.39 26.53 33.36
CA LEU A 359 -15.29 26.60 34.52
C LEU A 359 -16.75 26.47 34.04
N THR A 360 -17.55 25.62 34.68
CA THR A 360 -19.00 25.58 34.42
C THR A 360 -19.62 26.95 34.68
N ARG A 361 -20.75 27.26 34.04
CA ARG A 361 -21.47 28.54 34.26
C ARG A 361 -21.66 28.86 35.75
N ARG A 362 -21.94 27.84 36.58
CA ARG A 362 -22.03 27.97 38.05
C ARG A 362 -20.69 28.31 38.71
N GLN A 363 -19.57 27.70 38.28
CA GLN A 363 -18.23 27.98 38.79
C GLN A 363 -17.69 29.33 38.31
N GLN A 364 -17.97 29.74 37.06
CA GLN A 364 -17.68 31.08 36.54
C GLN A 364 -18.39 32.13 37.37
N LEU A 365 -19.69 31.93 37.67
CA LEU A 365 -20.45 32.84 38.52
C LEU A 365 -19.91 32.89 39.96
N ARG A 366 -19.50 31.76 40.55
CA ARG A 366 -18.87 31.72 41.88
C ARG A 366 -17.52 32.45 41.89
N ARG A 367 -16.70 32.28 40.85
CA ARG A 367 -15.40 32.96 40.71
C ARG A 367 -15.58 34.46 40.46
N ALA A 368 -16.56 34.85 39.65
CA ALA A 368 -16.90 36.26 39.43
C ALA A 368 -17.40 36.91 40.72
N ARG A 369 -18.20 36.20 41.53
CA ARG A 369 -18.63 36.68 42.86
C ARG A 369 -17.45 36.83 43.82
N ARG A 370 -16.58 35.82 43.94
CA ARG A 370 -15.35 35.90 44.76
C ARG A 370 -14.42 37.02 44.30
N SER A 371 -14.25 37.17 42.98
CA SER A 371 -13.48 38.29 42.42
C SER A 371 -14.11 39.64 42.74
N ALA A 372 -15.43 39.75 42.74
CA ALA A 372 -16.13 40.98 43.11
C ALA A 372 -16.02 41.26 44.62
N GLU A 373 -16.05 40.22 45.45
CA GLU A 373 -15.81 40.28 46.89
C GLU A 373 -14.36 40.70 47.21
N ASP A 374 -13.38 40.14 46.51
CA ASP A 374 -11.95 40.50 46.63
C ASP A 374 -11.68 41.93 46.17
N VAL A 375 -12.30 42.37 45.07
CA VAL A 375 -12.22 43.78 44.62
C VAL A 375 -12.86 44.71 45.64
N ARG A 376 -13.99 44.33 46.26
CA ARG A 376 -14.59 45.10 47.37
C ARG A 376 -13.69 45.13 48.61
N ARG A 377 -12.99 44.03 48.92
CA ARG A 377 -12.03 43.92 50.02
C ARG A 377 -10.77 44.76 49.79
N MET A 378 -10.28 44.81 48.54
CA MET A 378 -9.19 45.70 48.12
C MET A 378 -9.63 47.17 48.08
N ALA A 379 -10.91 47.45 47.80
CA ALA A 379 -11.46 48.81 47.83
C ALA A 379 -11.67 49.35 49.26
N THR A 380 -11.94 48.49 50.26
CA THR A 380 -12.07 48.89 51.67
C THR A 380 -10.74 48.97 52.41
N ALA A 381 -9.68 48.32 51.91
CA ALA A 381 -8.33 48.45 52.42
C ALA A 381 -7.56 49.55 51.65
N ARG A 382 -7.79 50.82 52.01
CA ARG A 382 -6.91 51.91 51.57
C ARG A 382 -6.62 52.90 52.69
N PRO A 383 -5.39 52.93 53.23
CA PRO A 383 -4.77 54.18 53.60
C PRO A 383 -3.83 54.65 52.48
N SER A 384 -4.04 55.93 52.17
CA SER A 384 -3.18 56.86 51.43
C SER A 384 -1.68 56.75 51.78
N ARG A 385 -0.81 56.67 50.76
CA ARG A 385 0.19 57.72 50.48
C ARG A 385 1.09 57.43 49.26
N LYS A 386 1.23 58.47 48.45
CA LYS A 386 2.41 59.00 47.72
C LYS A 386 3.34 58.01 47.01
N GLU A 387 3.40 58.17 45.69
CA GLU A 387 4.53 57.75 44.86
C GLU A 387 5.83 58.42 45.32
N PRO A 388 6.97 57.74 45.09
CA PRO A 388 7.93 58.31 44.15
C PRO A 388 8.44 57.33 43.10
N VAL A 389 8.79 57.93 41.97
CA VAL A 389 9.42 57.41 40.76
C VAL A 389 10.81 56.84 41.04
N ILE A 390 11.10 55.59 40.64
CA ILE A 390 12.46 55.14 40.25
C ILE A 390 12.38 54.15 39.07
N SER A 391 12.92 54.62 37.94
CA SER A 391 13.64 53.92 36.87
C SER A 391 13.56 52.38 36.80
N ARG A 392 12.89 51.89 35.75
CA ARG A 392 13.22 50.61 35.09
C ARG A 392 13.15 50.77 33.57
N THR A 393 13.99 51.66 33.03
CA THR A 393 14.72 51.33 31.81
C THR A 393 15.53 50.06 32.11
N VAL A 394 15.14 48.89 31.58
CA VAL A 394 16.02 47.71 31.32
C VAL A 394 15.28 46.50 30.68
N THR A 395 13.95 46.45 30.60
CA THR A 395 13.24 45.27 30.02
C THR A 395 12.49 45.55 28.71
N VAL A 396 13.10 46.31 27.80
CA VAL A 396 12.66 46.39 26.38
C VAL A 396 13.81 46.13 25.39
N LEU A 397 15.05 45.96 25.87
CA LEU A 397 16.21 45.62 25.04
C LEU A 397 16.65 44.14 25.09
N ALA A 398 15.85 43.26 25.71
CA ALA A 398 16.08 41.81 25.72
C ALA A 398 15.13 41.00 24.81
N ALA A 399 14.29 41.68 24.02
CA ALA A 399 13.40 41.07 23.02
C ALA A 399 13.85 41.35 21.57
N LEU A 400 14.97 42.06 21.37
CA LEU A 400 15.55 42.39 20.05
C LEU A 400 16.97 41.86 19.86
N ALA A 401 17.49 41.05 20.79
CA ALA A 401 18.78 40.35 20.69
C ALA A 401 18.65 38.82 20.55
N LEU A 402 17.44 38.31 20.27
CA LEU A 402 17.16 36.89 19.99
C LEU A 402 16.66 36.64 18.56
N ILE A 403 16.80 37.63 17.68
CA ILE A 403 16.52 37.53 16.22
C ILE A 403 17.79 37.80 15.37
N CYS A 404 18.93 38.14 15.99
CA CYS A 404 20.21 38.36 15.28
C CYS A 404 21.39 37.56 15.84
N SER A 405 21.16 36.36 16.38
CA SER A 405 22.22 35.39 16.73
C SER A 405 22.02 34.01 16.08
N SER A 406 21.14 33.93 15.07
CA SER A 406 21.07 32.81 14.13
C SER A 406 21.68 33.11 12.76
N LEU A 407 22.39 34.25 12.62
CA LEU A 407 23.32 34.50 11.53
C LEU A 407 24.71 34.68 12.14
N LEU A 408 25.69 33.94 11.60
CA LEU A 408 27.12 33.89 11.99
C LEU A 408 27.53 32.86 13.05
N LEU A 409 27.00 31.63 12.98
CA LEU A 409 27.93 30.49 13.06
C LEU A 409 28.42 30.22 11.65
N GLY A 410 29.73 30.38 11.46
CA GLY A 410 30.42 29.95 10.26
C GLY A 410 29.97 28.55 9.90
N ALA A 411 29.49 28.39 8.68
CA ALA A 411 29.44 27.10 8.04
C ALA A 411 30.87 26.55 8.04
N ALA A 412 31.17 25.67 8.99
CA ALA A 412 31.97 24.52 8.62
C ALA A 412 31.28 23.92 7.38
N PRO A 413 32.00 23.51 6.33
CA PRO A 413 31.36 22.82 5.24
C PRO A 413 30.67 21.61 5.85
N ARG A 414 29.34 21.69 5.98
CA ARG A 414 28.53 20.49 6.08
C ARG A 414 28.90 19.76 4.81
N ALA A 415 29.52 18.59 4.94
CA ALA A 415 29.45 17.61 3.88
C ALA A 415 27.98 17.59 3.46
N ALA A 416 27.71 17.97 2.22
CA ALA A 416 26.35 18.07 1.71
C ALA A 416 25.72 16.69 1.89
N ALA A 417 24.86 16.53 2.89
CA ALA A 417 23.99 15.36 2.95
C ALA A 417 23.09 15.51 1.73
N GLU A 418 23.19 14.59 0.78
CA GLU A 418 22.36 14.61 -0.42
C GLU A 418 20.87 14.61 0.00
N ASP A 419 20.13 15.64 -0.41
CA ASP A 419 18.69 15.77 -0.13
C ASP A 419 17.92 14.90 -1.13
N TYR A 420 17.62 13.66 -0.74
CA TYR A 420 16.84 12.72 -1.54
C TYR A 420 15.33 12.95 -1.37
N ARG A 421 14.59 12.94 -2.49
CA ARG A 421 13.12 13.06 -2.52
C ARG A 421 12.49 11.68 -2.51
N ARG A 422 11.36 11.55 -1.81
CA ARG A 422 10.57 10.32 -1.80
C ARG A 422 10.08 9.99 -3.22
N ILE A 423 10.31 8.75 -3.65
CA ILE A 423 9.84 8.22 -4.93
C ILE A 423 8.90 7.03 -4.70
N SER A 424 7.94 6.84 -5.61
CA SER A 424 7.01 5.70 -5.58
C SER A 424 7.13 4.84 -6.84
N GLY A 425 7.03 3.52 -6.67
CA GLY A 425 6.98 2.56 -7.75
C GLY A 425 5.90 1.52 -7.54
N ALA A 426 5.57 0.78 -8.60
CA ALA A 426 4.66 -0.36 -8.51
C ALA A 426 5.07 -1.45 -9.49
N GLY A 427 4.65 -2.69 -9.24
CA GLY A 427 4.68 -3.73 -10.25
C GLY A 427 4.96 -5.13 -9.76
N SER A 428 5.98 -5.74 -10.35
CA SER A 428 6.23 -7.17 -10.29
C SER A 428 6.39 -7.73 -8.88
N THR A 429 5.61 -8.76 -8.58
CA THR A 429 5.83 -9.62 -7.42
C THR A 429 7.00 -10.58 -7.63
N TRP A 430 7.42 -10.83 -8.88
CA TRP A 430 8.59 -11.68 -9.19
C TRP A 430 9.88 -11.04 -8.66
N SER A 431 10.04 -9.71 -8.74
CA SER A 431 11.22 -8.99 -8.21
C SER A 431 11.06 -8.43 -6.80
N SER A 432 9.88 -8.59 -6.17
CA SER A 432 9.55 -7.88 -4.93
C SER A 432 10.48 -8.22 -3.76
N ASN A 433 10.94 -9.47 -3.60
CA ASN A 433 11.85 -9.84 -2.52
C ASN A 433 13.21 -9.13 -2.65
N ALA A 434 13.73 -8.95 -3.87
CA ALA A 434 14.93 -8.15 -4.12
C ALA A 434 14.69 -6.65 -3.87
N MET A 435 13.58 -6.11 -4.39
CA MET A 435 13.19 -4.71 -4.20
C MET A 435 13.03 -4.35 -2.72
N ASP A 436 12.33 -5.18 -1.95
CA ASP A 436 12.10 -4.95 -0.52
C ASP A 436 13.42 -4.93 0.27
N SER A 437 14.33 -5.86 -0.04
CA SER A 437 15.66 -5.89 0.56
C SER A 437 16.44 -4.61 0.23
N TRP A 438 16.49 -4.22 -1.04
CA TRP A 438 17.23 -3.03 -1.46
C TRP A 438 16.61 -1.73 -0.91
N ILE A 439 15.29 -1.61 -0.93
CA ILE A 439 14.57 -0.47 -0.34
C ILE A 439 14.88 -0.35 1.16
N SER A 440 14.92 -1.47 1.88
CA SER A 440 15.31 -1.49 3.29
C SER A 440 16.75 -0.99 3.46
N ASN A 441 17.69 -1.47 2.65
CA ASN A 441 19.10 -1.12 2.75
C ASN A 441 19.36 0.35 2.45
N VAL A 442 18.71 0.94 1.44
CA VAL A 442 18.98 2.33 1.04
C VAL A 442 18.41 3.38 1.99
N ARG A 443 17.57 3.00 2.95
CA ARG A 443 17.11 3.92 4.02
C ARG A 443 18.27 4.50 4.81
N GLN A 444 19.36 3.74 4.98
CA GLN A 444 20.57 4.23 5.66
C GLN A 444 21.26 5.38 4.90
N TYR A 445 21.05 5.47 3.60
CA TYR A 445 21.55 6.54 2.73
C TYR A 445 20.58 7.73 2.65
N GLY A 446 19.48 7.73 3.41
CA GLY A 446 18.47 8.78 3.41
C GLY A 446 17.45 8.70 2.28
N MET A 447 17.48 7.65 1.45
CA MET A 447 16.51 7.44 0.38
C MET A 447 15.19 6.87 0.95
N THR A 448 14.06 7.41 0.50
CA THR A 448 12.73 6.88 0.82
C THR A 448 12.03 6.44 -0.45
N ILE A 449 11.70 5.15 -0.53
CA ILE A 449 11.13 4.51 -1.72
C ILE A 449 9.92 3.73 -1.27
N ASP A 450 8.77 3.99 -1.89
CA ASP A 450 7.58 3.14 -1.75
C ASP A 450 7.48 2.23 -2.96
N PHE A 451 7.14 0.95 -2.75
CA PHE A 451 6.93 0.01 -3.84
C PHE A 451 5.67 -0.82 -3.59
N ASP A 452 4.73 -0.79 -4.54
CA ASP A 452 3.49 -1.58 -4.49
C ASP A 452 3.55 -2.78 -5.43
N ALA A 453 3.78 -3.97 -4.87
CA ALA A 453 3.96 -5.21 -5.61
C ALA A 453 2.62 -5.94 -5.83
N GLN A 454 1.93 -5.67 -6.93
CA GLN A 454 0.63 -6.30 -7.27
C GLN A 454 0.65 -7.11 -8.58
N GLY A 455 1.75 -7.08 -9.33
CA GLY A 455 1.87 -7.71 -10.65
C GLY A 455 2.44 -6.76 -11.70
N SER A 456 3.09 -7.33 -12.71
CA SER A 456 3.86 -6.59 -13.70
C SER A 456 2.97 -5.75 -14.62
N SER A 457 1.78 -6.25 -14.98
CA SER A 457 0.78 -5.46 -15.75
C SER A 457 0.21 -4.31 -14.93
N TYR A 458 -0.03 -4.50 -13.62
CA TYR A 458 -0.48 -3.43 -12.72
C TYR A 458 0.56 -2.30 -12.67
N GLY A 459 1.83 -2.63 -12.39
CA GLY A 459 2.89 -1.63 -12.31
C GLY A 459 3.03 -0.82 -13.59
N ARG A 460 3.00 -1.51 -14.74
CA ARG A 460 3.04 -0.83 -16.05
C ARG A 460 1.84 0.07 -16.30
N ASN A 461 0.64 -0.32 -15.88
CA ASN A 461 -0.53 0.56 -15.97
C ASN A 461 -0.40 1.77 -15.05
N GLN A 462 0.09 1.59 -13.81
CA GLN A 462 0.31 2.70 -12.88
C GLN A 462 1.35 3.71 -13.42
N PHE A 463 2.48 3.21 -13.93
CA PHE A 463 3.51 4.06 -14.54
C PHE A 463 2.99 4.74 -15.80
N LYS A 464 2.27 4.02 -16.68
CA LYS A 464 1.66 4.58 -17.90
C LYS A 464 0.62 5.66 -17.62
N ASN A 465 -0.06 5.60 -16.49
CA ASN A 465 -1.04 6.59 -16.07
C ASN A 465 -0.40 7.76 -15.27
N GLY A 466 0.92 7.76 -15.08
CA GLY A 466 1.62 8.78 -14.30
C GLY A 466 1.35 8.72 -12.79
N ALA A 467 0.89 7.57 -12.28
CA ALA A 467 0.58 7.37 -10.87
C ALA A 467 1.81 7.00 -10.02
N THR A 468 2.87 6.48 -10.65
CA THR A 468 4.13 6.12 -10.01
C THR A 468 5.33 6.68 -10.78
N ASP A 469 6.43 6.92 -10.07
CA ASP A 469 7.68 7.46 -10.63
C ASP A 469 8.47 6.42 -11.44
N PHE A 470 8.28 5.13 -11.15
CA PHE A 470 8.81 3.99 -11.90
C PHE A 470 7.87 2.80 -11.86
N ALA A 471 8.10 1.80 -12.72
CA ALA A 471 7.46 0.50 -12.63
C ALA A 471 8.46 -0.64 -12.75
N VAL A 472 8.20 -1.77 -12.08
CA VAL A 472 9.00 -2.98 -12.22
C VAL A 472 8.21 -4.05 -12.96
N SER A 473 8.75 -4.59 -14.04
CA SER A 473 8.07 -5.55 -14.92
C SER A 473 9.03 -6.40 -15.73
N GLU A 474 8.69 -7.67 -15.89
CA GLU A 474 9.33 -8.64 -16.80
C GLU A 474 8.65 -8.63 -18.18
N ILE A 475 7.52 -7.92 -18.30
CA ILE A 475 6.71 -7.78 -19.51
C ILE A 475 6.99 -6.41 -20.13
N PRO A 476 7.45 -6.32 -21.39
CA PRO A 476 7.54 -5.03 -22.08
C PRO A 476 6.17 -4.52 -22.56
N TYR A 477 6.05 -3.21 -22.79
CA TYR A 477 4.98 -2.60 -23.59
C TYR A 477 5.00 -3.11 -25.03
N GLY A 478 3.85 -3.06 -25.70
CA GLY A 478 3.66 -3.55 -27.06
C GLY A 478 3.17 -5.00 -27.15
N LEU A 479 2.89 -5.66 -26.02
CA LEU A 479 2.27 -6.98 -26.01
C LEU A 479 0.77 -6.88 -26.34
N THR A 480 0.29 -7.73 -27.25
CA THR A 480 -1.15 -7.96 -27.43
C THR A 480 -1.55 -9.19 -26.64
N ASP A 481 -2.42 -9.03 -25.64
CA ASP A 481 -2.93 -10.12 -24.82
C ASP A 481 -4.46 -10.12 -24.81
N GLY A 482 -5.10 -11.24 -25.14
CA GLY A 482 -6.56 -11.36 -25.14
C GLY A 482 -7.26 -10.36 -26.07
N GLY A 483 -6.61 -9.98 -27.18
CA GLY A 483 -7.11 -8.96 -28.12
C GLY A 483 -6.92 -7.50 -27.66
N GLN A 484 -6.30 -7.28 -26.49
CA GLN A 484 -5.97 -5.96 -25.99
C GLN A 484 -4.50 -5.63 -26.26
N PHE A 485 -4.26 -4.57 -27.03
CA PHE A 485 -2.91 -4.08 -27.28
C PHE A 485 -2.43 -3.17 -26.15
N ASP A 486 -1.33 -3.55 -25.52
CA ASP A 486 -0.76 -2.81 -24.40
C ASP A 486 0.21 -1.72 -24.89
N ALA A 487 -0.37 -0.60 -25.32
CA ALA A 487 0.40 0.51 -25.88
C ALA A 487 1.38 1.12 -24.86
N PRO A 488 2.58 1.55 -25.29
CA PRO A 488 3.53 2.26 -24.43
C PRO A 488 2.95 3.58 -23.90
N PRO A 489 3.53 4.15 -22.82
CA PRO A 489 3.15 5.47 -22.35
C PRO A 489 3.42 6.55 -23.40
N PRO A 490 2.68 7.68 -23.36
CA PRO A 490 2.83 8.77 -24.33
C PRO A 490 4.09 9.64 -24.09
N TRP A 491 4.91 9.31 -23.09
CA TRP A 491 6.14 10.03 -22.74
C TRP A 491 7.40 9.16 -22.91
N PRO A 492 8.57 9.80 -23.10
CA PRO A 492 9.86 9.10 -23.15
C PRO A 492 10.13 8.25 -21.89
N MET A 493 10.54 7.01 -22.11
CA MET A 493 10.93 6.07 -21.07
C MET A 493 12.13 5.22 -21.50
N ALA A 494 12.76 4.55 -20.52
CA ALA A 494 13.76 3.52 -20.74
C ALA A 494 13.49 2.30 -19.85
N TYR A 495 13.93 1.13 -20.30
CA TYR A 495 13.97 -0.08 -19.48
C TYR A 495 15.35 -0.28 -18.88
N LEU A 496 15.39 -0.70 -17.63
CA LEU A 496 16.60 -0.92 -16.86
C LEU A 496 16.58 -2.32 -16.26
N PRO A 497 17.48 -3.25 -16.64
CA PRO A 497 17.54 -4.53 -15.95
C PRO A 497 17.93 -4.29 -14.48
N ILE A 498 17.23 -4.93 -13.55
CA ILE A 498 17.48 -4.77 -12.11
C ILE A 498 18.07 -6.01 -11.47
N VAL A 499 17.56 -7.19 -11.81
CA VAL A 499 18.00 -8.48 -11.26
C VAL A 499 17.68 -9.60 -12.24
N ALA A 500 18.47 -10.67 -12.21
CA ALA A 500 18.21 -11.90 -12.94
C ALA A 500 17.66 -12.99 -12.01
N GLY A 501 17.00 -14.00 -12.55
CA GLY A 501 16.41 -15.07 -11.75
C GLY A 501 15.84 -16.19 -12.60
N GLY A 502 15.61 -17.34 -11.95
CA GLY A 502 15.01 -18.52 -12.55
C GLY A 502 13.54 -18.61 -12.19
N THR A 503 12.66 -18.67 -13.20
CA THR A 503 11.27 -19.07 -12.94
C THR A 503 11.25 -20.56 -12.63
N SER A 504 10.96 -20.86 -11.37
CA SER A 504 11.03 -22.18 -10.76
C SER A 504 9.65 -22.81 -10.65
N PHE A 505 9.59 -24.14 -10.56
CA PHE A 505 8.34 -24.86 -10.34
C PHE A 505 8.32 -25.44 -8.94
N MET A 506 7.61 -24.77 -8.04
CA MET A 506 7.42 -25.24 -6.67
C MET A 506 6.31 -26.27 -6.64
N TYR A 507 6.49 -27.37 -5.89
CA TYR A 507 5.53 -28.47 -5.86
C TYR A 507 5.37 -29.05 -4.45
N ASN A 508 4.22 -29.69 -4.23
CA ASN A 508 3.89 -30.41 -3.01
C ASN A 508 3.52 -31.85 -3.36
N LEU A 509 4.46 -32.77 -3.18
CA LEU A 509 4.28 -34.19 -3.45
C LEU A 509 4.81 -35.00 -2.28
N LYS A 510 4.08 -36.06 -1.92
CA LYS A 510 4.50 -37.00 -0.87
C LYS A 510 4.46 -38.43 -1.39
N ILE A 511 5.47 -39.22 -1.05
CA ILE A 511 5.55 -40.66 -1.30
C ILE A 511 5.79 -41.34 0.05
N GLY A 512 4.93 -42.29 0.43
CA GLY A 512 5.02 -42.96 1.73
C GLY A 512 4.95 -42.00 2.94
N GLY A 513 4.23 -40.87 2.79
CA GLY A 513 4.12 -39.84 3.83
C GLY A 513 5.31 -38.85 3.89
N GLN A 514 6.41 -39.12 3.19
CA GLN A 514 7.57 -38.23 3.12
C GLN A 514 7.47 -37.29 1.93
N ARG A 515 7.88 -36.03 2.11
CA ARG A 515 7.91 -35.02 1.04
C ARG A 515 8.99 -35.36 0.02
N VAL A 516 8.63 -35.34 -1.26
CA VAL A 516 9.59 -35.44 -2.37
C VAL A 516 10.28 -34.08 -2.53
N THR A 517 11.61 -34.09 -2.62
CA THR A 517 12.47 -32.90 -2.70
C THR A 517 13.39 -32.90 -3.91
N ASN A 518 13.44 -33.97 -4.69
CA ASN A 518 14.37 -34.19 -5.81
C ASN A 518 13.65 -34.44 -7.15
N LEU A 519 12.42 -33.95 -7.31
CA LEU A 519 11.61 -34.13 -8.52
C LEU A 519 12.28 -33.49 -9.76
N ARG A 520 12.24 -34.23 -10.87
CA ARG A 520 12.75 -33.84 -12.18
C ARG A 520 11.61 -33.77 -13.16
N LEU A 521 11.57 -32.75 -14.01
CA LEU A 521 10.61 -32.72 -15.12
C LEU A 521 11.27 -32.14 -16.38
N SER A 522 10.91 -32.70 -17.52
CA SER A 522 11.22 -32.18 -18.83
C SER A 522 10.28 -31.04 -19.20
N GLY A 523 10.70 -30.18 -20.14
CA GLY A 523 9.85 -29.09 -20.63
C GLY A 523 8.52 -29.58 -21.22
N ASP A 524 8.53 -30.71 -21.91
CA ASP A 524 7.30 -31.33 -22.45
C ASP A 524 6.32 -31.72 -21.34
N VAL A 525 6.82 -32.37 -20.27
CA VAL A 525 6.00 -32.74 -19.10
C VAL A 525 5.45 -31.51 -18.38
N ILE A 526 6.28 -30.47 -18.17
CA ILE A 526 5.85 -29.21 -17.56
C ILE A 526 4.72 -28.57 -18.39
N ALA A 527 4.88 -28.47 -19.71
CA ALA A 527 3.85 -27.90 -20.58
C ALA A 527 2.57 -28.74 -20.56
N LYS A 528 2.66 -30.07 -20.54
CA LYS A 528 1.49 -30.96 -20.44
C LYS A 528 0.76 -30.83 -19.10
N ILE A 529 1.47 -30.62 -18.00
CA ILE A 529 0.88 -30.33 -16.68
C ILE A 529 0.11 -29.01 -16.73
N PHE A 530 0.76 -27.93 -17.18
CA PHE A 530 0.16 -26.59 -17.26
C PHE A 530 -0.76 -26.40 -18.47
N THR A 531 -1.06 -27.44 -19.24
CA THR A 531 -2.15 -27.45 -20.24
C THR A 531 -3.22 -28.49 -19.94
N GLY A 532 -3.13 -29.18 -18.79
CA GLY A 532 -4.10 -30.17 -18.35
C GLY A 532 -4.08 -31.50 -19.10
N ARG A 533 -3.05 -31.75 -19.94
CA ARG A 533 -2.86 -33.05 -20.60
C ARG A 533 -2.35 -34.13 -19.65
N ILE A 534 -1.56 -33.75 -18.65
CA ILE A 534 -1.16 -34.63 -17.54
C ILE A 534 -1.96 -34.21 -16.31
N THR A 535 -2.80 -35.12 -15.81
CA THR A 535 -3.72 -34.87 -14.68
C THR A 535 -3.38 -35.65 -13.42
N ARG A 536 -2.44 -36.60 -13.48
CA ARG A 536 -1.99 -37.42 -12.35
C ARG A 536 -0.47 -37.55 -12.31
N TRP A 537 0.09 -37.64 -11.10
CA TRP A 537 1.53 -37.66 -10.87
C TRP A 537 2.20 -38.99 -11.28
N ASN A 538 1.44 -40.08 -11.37
CA ASN A 538 1.89 -41.38 -11.87
C ASN A 538 1.84 -41.52 -13.39
N ASP A 539 1.61 -40.42 -14.13
CA ASP A 539 1.64 -40.43 -15.58
C ASP A 539 2.99 -41.00 -16.11
N PRO A 540 2.98 -41.86 -17.15
CA PRO A 540 4.20 -42.48 -17.66
C PRO A 540 5.30 -41.50 -18.05
N ALA A 541 4.95 -40.29 -18.52
CA ALA A 541 5.94 -39.28 -18.89
C ALA A 541 6.62 -38.68 -17.64
N VAL A 542 5.87 -38.48 -16.55
CA VAL A 542 6.43 -38.04 -15.27
C VAL A 542 7.30 -39.13 -14.65
N GLN A 543 6.86 -40.38 -14.71
CA GLN A 543 7.62 -41.54 -14.23
C GLN A 543 8.92 -41.74 -15.02
N ALA A 544 8.93 -41.48 -16.33
CA ALA A 544 10.12 -41.56 -17.18
C ALA A 544 11.18 -40.52 -16.81
N ASP A 545 10.78 -39.32 -16.39
CA ASP A 545 11.71 -38.29 -15.87
C ASP A 545 12.26 -38.64 -14.46
N ASN A 546 11.60 -39.56 -13.74
CA ASN A 546 11.91 -39.90 -12.33
C ASN A 546 12.03 -41.41 -12.07
N PRO A 547 12.98 -42.13 -12.70
CA PRO A 547 13.09 -43.58 -12.57
C PRO A 547 13.41 -44.06 -11.15
N GLY A 548 13.97 -43.20 -10.29
CA GLY A 548 14.29 -43.55 -8.90
C GLY A 548 13.14 -43.35 -7.91
N LEU A 549 11.99 -42.83 -8.36
CA LEU A 549 10.81 -42.57 -7.54
C LEU A 549 9.64 -43.44 -8.00
N LYS A 550 8.91 -44.05 -7.06
CA LYS A 550 7.62 -44.69 -7.35
C LYS A 550 6.52 -43.63 -7.27
N MET A 551 6.14 -43.08 -8.43
CA MET A 551 5.23 -41.94 -8.47
C MET A 551 3.84 -42.31 -7.92
N PRO A 552 3.24 -41.47 -7.05
CA PRO A 552 1.98 -41.78 -6.39
C PRO A 552 0.79 -41.47 -7.30
N ASP A 553 -0.30 -42.22 -7.15
CA ASP A 553 -1.56 -41.99 -7.86
C ASP A 553 -2.34 -40.79 -7.28
N VAL A 554 -1.74 -39.61 -7.38
CA VAL A 554 -2.28 -38.34 -6.86
C VAL A 554 -2.61 -37.42 -8.03
N ALA A 555 -3.76 -36.76 -7.97
CA ALA A 555 -4.13 -35.77 -8.97
C ALA A 555 -3.15 -34.60 -8.98
N VAL A 556 -2.75 -34.16 -10.17
CA VAL A 556 -1.97 -32.93 -10.35
C VAL A 556 -2.91 -31.75 -10.18
N ARG A 557 -2.52 -30.80 -9.32
CA ARG A 557 -3.33 -29.62 -9.00
C ARG A 557 -2.56 -28.35 -9.34
N PRO A 558 -2.59 -27.88 -10.60
CA PRO A 558 -1.91 -26.65 -10.97
C PRO A 558 -2.50 -25.45 -10.20
N VAL A 559 -1.61 -24.62 -9.65
CA VAL A 559 -1.91 -23.33 -9.06
C VAL A 559 -1.28 -22.27 -9.95
N VAL A 560 -2.10 -21.45 -10.59
CA VAL A 560 -1.68 -20.45 -11.57
C VAL A 560 -1.97 -19.04 -11.08
N ARG A 561 -1.41 -18.04 -11.76
CA ARG A 561 -1.59 -16.63 -11.43
C ARG A 561 -2.89 -16.09 -12.04
N SER A 562 -3.74 -15.48 -11.21
CA SER A 562 -4.97 -14.82 -11.67
C SER A 562 -4.75 -13.38 -12.12
N ASP A 563 -3.64 -12.76 -11.72
CA ASP A 563 -3.28 -11.38 -12.04
C ASP A 563 -2.33 -11.28 -13.26
N GLY A 564 -2.19 -10.07 -13.80
CA GLY A 564 -1.29 -9.76 -14.91
C GLY A 564 0.17 -9.85 -14.48
N SER A 565 0.76 -11.03 -14.69
CA SER A 565 1.98 -11.49 -14.04
C SER A 565 3.13 -11.66 -15.02
N GLY A 566 4.27 -11.06 -14.69
CA GLY A 566 5.52 -11.29 -15.44
C GLY A 566 5.99 -12.74 -15.38
N THR A 567 5.72 -13.45 -14.28
CA THR A 567 6.04 -14.88 -14.18
C THR A 567 5.21 -15.72 -15.15
N THR A 568 3.93 -15.37 -15.34
CA THR A 568 3.06 -15.97 -16.37
C THR A 568 3.59 -15.66 -17.76
N ALA A 569 3.98 -14.40 -18.00
CA ALA A 569 4.54 -14.00 -19.28
C ALA A 569 5.82 -14.76 -19.61
N GLN A 570 6.72 -14.97 -18.66
CA GLN A 570 7.94 -15.76 -18.86
C GLN A 570 7.63 -17.22 -19.21
N LEU A 571 6.76 -17.87 -18.43
CA LEU A 571 6.37 -19.26 -18.69
C LEU A 571 5.71 -19.41 -20.07
N THR A 572 4.75 -18.54 -20.39
CA THR A 572 3.99 -18.62 -21.64
C THR A 572 4.82 -18.19 -22.85
N THR A 573 5.77 -17.25 -22.70
CA THR A 573 6.76 -16.94 -23.73
C THR A 573 7.58 -18.19 -24.04
N TRP A 574 8.13 -18.85 -23.02
CA TRP A 574 8.89 -20.08 -23.21
C TRP A 574 8.04 -21.19 -23.86
N MET A 575 6.79 -21.40 -23.41
CA MET A 575 5.89 -22.37 -24.04
C MET A 575 5.60 -22.02 -25.51
N SER A 576 5.36 -20.75 -25.83
CA SER A 576 5.11 -20.30 -27.21
C SER A 576 6.31 -20.53 -28.14
N LYS A 577 7.54 -20.55 -27.60
CA LYS A 577 8.78 -20.73 -28.35
C LYS A 577 9.26 -22.18 -28.42
N ARG A 578 9.01 -22.97 -27.37
CA ARG A 578 9.59 -24.32 -27.21
C ARG A 578 8.57 -25.44 -27.12
N GLN A 579 7.33 -25.11 -26.82
CA GLN A 579 6.22 -26.06 -26.68
C GLN A 579 5.01 -25.58 -27.48
N GLN A 580 5.27 -24.93 -28.64
CA GLN A 580 4.28 -24.18 -29.38
C GLN A 580 3.03 -25.01 -29.71
N ASN A 581 3.20 -26.25 -30.18
CA ASN A 581 2.07 -27.13 -30.50
C ASN A 581 1.19 -27.41 -29.27
N ILE A 582 1.79 -27.70 -28.12
CA ILE A 582 1.06 -27.98 -26.87
C ILE A 582 0.33 -26.72 -26.39
N TRP A 583 0.99 -25.56 -26.51
CA TRP A 583 0.46 -24.28 -26.10
C TRP A 583 -0.68 -23.79 -26.99
N ASP A 584 -0.48 -23.80 -28.31
CA ASP A 584 -1.48 -23.40 -29.29
C ASP A 584 -2.73 -24.28 -29.19
N ASP A 585 -2.56 -25.60 -29.06
CA ASP A 585 -3.68 -26.51 -28.81
C ASP A 585 -4.47 -26.16 -27.54
N TYR A 586 -3.78 -25.74 -26.46
CA TYR A 586 -4.43 -25.29 -25.24
C TYR A 586 -5.19 -23.98 -25.43
N CYS A 587 -4.66 -23.01 -26.17
CA CYS A 587 -5.44 -21.79 -26.40
C CYS A 587 -6.69 -22.02 -27.23
N ARG A 588 -6.71 -23.00 -28.15
CA ARG A 588 -7.93 -23.32 -28.91
C ARG A 588 -9.09 -23.76 -28.01
N SER A 589 -8.82 -24.31 -26.83
CA SER A 589 -9.85 -24.66 -25.83
C SER A 589 -10.17 -23.51 -24.85
N THR A 590 -9.62 -22.33 -25.09
CA THR A 590 -9.85 -21.10 -24.31
C THR A 590 -10.32 -19.98 -25.26
N PRO A 591 -10.84 -18.84 -24.78
CA PRO A 591 -11.29 -17.75 -25.67
C PRO A 591 -10.09 -16.92 -26.19
N ARG A 592 -9.08 -17.57 -26.76
CA ARG A 592 -7.86 -16.94 -27.29
C ARG A 592 -7.56 -17.36 -28.73
N HIS A 593 -6.99 -16.42 -29.49
CA HIS A 593 -6.52 -16.69 -30.85
C HIS A 593 -5.25 -17.53 -30.84
N THR A 594 -5.03 -18.28 -31.91
CA THR A 594 -3.76 -19.01 -32.16
C THR A 594 -3.04 -18.40 -33.36
N PRO A 595 -1.69 -18.31 -33.35
CA PRO A 595 -0.77 -18.74 -32.28
C PRO A 595 -0.96 -17.97 -30.96
N CYS A 596 -0.87 -18.65 -29.81
CA CYS A 596 -1.15 -18.07 -28.49
C CYS A 596 -0.22 -16.93 -28.11
N GLY A 597 1.05 -17.02 -28.53
CA GLY A 597 2.12 -16.14 -28.09
C GLY A 597 2.28 -16.07 -26.56
N THR A 598 2.83 -14.95 -26.11
CA THR A 598 3.02 -14.61 -24.70
C THR A 598 1.74 -14.04 -24.09
N THR A 599 1.45 -14.38 -22.84
CA THR A 599 0.26 -13.89 -22.13
C THR A 599 0.61 -13.40 -20.73
N SER A 600 0.04 -12.29 -20.29
CA SER A 600 0.22 -11.74 -18.95
C SER A 600 -0.71 -12.43 -17.94
N PHE A 601 -1.91 -12.80 -18.39
CA PHE A 601 -2.90 -13.55 -17.61
C PHE A 601 -2.93 -14.99 -18.07
N PHE A 602 -2.86 -15.93 -17.12
CA PHE A 602 -2.86 -17.35 -17.47
C PHE A 602 -4.26 -17.74 -17.95
N PRO A 603 -4.42 -18.30 -19.16
CA PRO A 603 -5.74 -18.68 -19.67
C PRO A 603 -6.24 -19.89 -18.89
N LEU A 604 -7.41 -19.79 -18.25
CA LEU A 604 -8.01 -20.89 -17.50
C LEU A 604 -8.95 -21.69 -18.39
N LEU A 605 -8.93 -23.02 -18.24
CA LEU A 605 -9.95 -23.89 -18.84
C LEU A 605 -11.27 -23.75 -18.08
N ASN A 606 -12.36 -23.59 -18.84
CA ASN A 606 -13.72 -23.62 -18.29
C ASN A 606 -13.96 -24.95 -17.57
N GLY A 607 -14.38 -24.87 -16.30
CA GLY A 607 -14.65 -26.05 -15.47
C GLY A 607 -13.40 -26.74 -14.89
N SER A 608 -12.21 -26.16 -15.04
CA SER A 608 -11.01 -26.71 -14.38
C SER A 608 -11.06 -26.58 -12.86
N THR A 609 -10.48 -27.55 -12.17
CA THR A 609 -10.32 -27.55 -10.70
C THR A 609 -9.07 -26.78 -10.23
N TRP A 610 -8.49 -25.99 -11.13
CA TRP A 610 -7.23 -25.28 -10.91
C TRP A 610 -7.46 -24.09 -9.99
N GLN A 611 -6.47 -23.79 -9.16
CA GLN A 611 -6.52 -22.59 -8.33
C GLN A 611 -5.86 -21.44 -9.07
N ALA A 612 -6.57 -20.33 -9.20
CA ALA A 612 -6.01 -19.08 -9.71
C ALA A 612 -5.96 -18.07 -8.56
N LEU A 613 -4.75 -17.63 -8.20
CA LEU A 613 -4.54 -16.70 -7.08
C LEU A 613 -3.69 -15.51 -7.53
N GLY A 614 -3.92 -14.36 -6.91
CA GLY A 614 -3.16 -13.14 -7.19
C GLY A 614 -1.83 -13.12 -6.44
N THR A 615 -0.76 -12.68 -7.10
CA THR A 615 0.63 -12.54 -6.59
C THR A 615 1.44 -13.84 -6.45
N SER A 616 2.77 -13.73 -6.50
CA SER A 616 3.70 -14.85 -6.30
C SER A 616 3.61 -15.47 -4.90
N VAL A 617 3.41 -14.63 -3.87
CA VAL A 617 3.27 -15.09 -2.47
C VAL A 617 2.05 -16.01 -2.30
N ALA A 618 0.90 -15.64 -2.87
CA ALA A 618 -0.32 -16.42 -2.69
C ALA A 618 -0.24 -17.79 -3.36
N VAL A 619 0.27 -17.86 -4.60
CA VAL A 619 0.44 -19.15 -5.29
C VAL A 619 1.49 -20.03 -4.61
N ALA A 620 2.58 -19.44 -4.11
CA ALA A 620 3.59 -20.17 -3.33
C ALA A 620 2.98 -20.75 -2.04
N ASN A 621 2.27 -19.94 -1.27
CA ASN A 621 1.63 -20.39 -0.03
C ASN A 621 0.57 -21.47 -0.27
N ALA A 622 -0.17 -21.38 -1.38
CA ALA A 622 -1.16 -22.39 -1.74
C ALA A 622 -0.51 -23.76 -2.01
N VAL A 623 0.64 -23.79 -2.68
CA VAL A 623 1.40 -25.03 -2.86
C VAL A 623 2.05 -25.49 -1.55
N ALA A 624 2.60 -24.55 -0.77
CA ALA A 624 3.26 -24.86 0.49
C ALA A 624 2.32 -25.40 1.59
N ASN A 625 1.00 -25.22 1.42
CA ASN A 625 0.00 -25.76 2.33
C ASN A 625 0.03 -27.30 2.34
N GLU A 626 0.28 -27.88 3.52
CA GLU A 626 0.38 -29.34 3.73
C GLU A 626 -0.85 -30.13 3.27
N SER A 627 -2.04 -29.53 3.24
CA SER A 627 -3.27 -30.16 2.75
C SER A 627 -3.38 -30.18 1.23
N ASN A 628 -2.55 -29.43 0.50
CA ASN A 628 -2.55 -29.35 -0.96
C ASN A 628 -1.54 -30.30 -1.61
N VAL A 629 -1.50 -31.54 -1.14
CA VAL A 629 -0.72 -32.60 -1.80
C VAL A 629 -1.19 -32.75 -3.25
N GLY A 630 -0.23 -32.87 -4.16
CA GLY A 630 -0.44 -32.90 -5.61
C GLY A 630 -0.32 -31.53 -6.29
N ALA A 631 -0.16 -30.43 -5.53
CA ALA A 631 -0.09 -29.09 -6.10
C ALA A 631 1.26 -28.75 -6.74
N ILE A 632 1.22 -27.95 -7.81
CA ILE A 632 2.41 -27.41 -8.49
C ILE A 632 2.12 -26.00 -9.00
N THR A 633 3.09 -25.10 -8.89
CA THR A 633 2.99 -23.72 -9.36
C THR A 633 4.29 -23.28 -10.02
N TYR A 634 4.29 -22.09 -10.65
CA TYR A 634 5.46 -21.42 -11.18
C TYR A 634 5.68 -20.09 -10.44
N VAL A 635 6.85 -19.93 -9.85
CA VAL A 635 7.23 -18.75 -9.04
C VAL A 635 8.71 -18.44 -9.22
N GLU A 636 9.10 -17.23 -8.90
CA GLU A 636 10.51 -16.89 -8.76
C GLU A 636 11.16 -17.74 -7.63
N TYR A 637 12.42 -18.16 -7.81
CA TYR A 637 13.10 -19.11 -6.93
C TYR A 637 13.20 -18.66 -5.46
N SER A 638 13.30 -17.35 -5.19
CA SER A 638 13.31 -16.78 -3.83
C SER A 638 12.09 -17.21 -3.01
N TYR A 639 10.93 -17.39 -3.64
CA TYR A 639 9.72 -17.82 -2.92
C TYR A 639 9.84 -19.25 -2.40
N ALA A 640 10.47 -20.14 -3.16
CA ALA A 640 10.73 -21.50 -2.73
C ALA A 640 11.80 -21.57 -1.63
N LEU A 641 12.82 -20.72 -1.70
CA LEU A 641 13.79 -20.55 -0.61
C LEU A 641 13.12 -20.07 0.67
N ASN A 642 12.37 -18.96 0.59
CA ASN A 642 11.71 -18.34 1.75
C ASN A 642 10.66 -19.24 2.41
N SER A 643 10.00 -20.09 1.63
CA SER A 643 9.00 -21.05 2.14
C SER A 643 9.59 -22.41 2.55
N ASN A 644 10.90 -22.61 2.43
CA ASN A 644 11.57 -23.90 2.67
C ASN A 644 10.94 -25.06 1.88
N PHE A 645 10.59 -24.81 0.61
CA PHE A 645 9.91 -25.76 -0.26
C PHE A 645 10.78 -26.20 -1.44
N PRO A 646 10.60 -27.43 -1.96
CA PRO A 646 11.36 -27.94 -3.08
C PRO A 646 10.87 -27.36 -4.41
N VAL A 647 11.78 -27.34 -5.39
CA VAL A 647 11.52 -26.96 -6.77
C VAL A 647 11.93 -28.04 -7.75
N VAL A 648 11.29 -28.10 -8.90
CA VAL A 648 11.64 -29.06 -9.95
C VAL A 648 13.03 -28.75 -10.51
N LYS A 649 13.84 -29.79 -10.73
CA LYS A 649 14.99 -29.71 -11.64
C LYS A 649 14.51 -29.85 -13.08
N MET A 650 14.78 -28.86 -13.92
CA MET A 650 14.27 -28.81 -15.29
C MET A 650 15.29 -29.36 -16.28
N LEU A 651 14.85 -30.23 -17.19
CA LEU A 651 15.71 -30.74 -18.26
C LEU A 651 16.19 -29.61 -19.20
N ASN A 652 17.50 -29.46 -19.35
CA ASN A 652 18.10 -28.55 -20.31
C ASN A 652 18.51 -29.23 -21.63
N ARG A 653 18.97 -28.43 -22.60
CA ARG A 653 19.33 -28.89 -23.94
C ARG A 653 20.52 -29.87 -23.92
N SER A 654 21.42 -29.74 -22.94
CA SER A 654 22.58 -30.61 -22.74
C SER A 654 22.25 -31.95 -22.11
N GLY A 655 20.97 -32.20 -21.80
CA GLY A 655 20.48 -33.48 -21.29
C GLY A 655 20.61 -33.66 -19.78
N TYR A 656 20.71 -32.58 -19.01
CA TYR A 656 20.76 -32.61 -17.54
C TYR A 656 19.53 -31.93 -16.93
N TYR A 657 19.03 -32.46 -15.81
CA TYR A 657 18.03 -31.79 -14.99
C TYR A 657 18.72 -30.82 -14.04
N VAL A 658 18.44 -29.53 -14.20
CA VAL A 658 19.17 -28.44 -13.54
C VAL A 658 18.25 -27.64 -12.61
N GLU A 659 18.75 -27.23 -11.45
CA GLU A 659 18.03 -26.42 -10.47
C GLU A 659 18.08 -24.91 -10.83
N PRO A 660 17.01 -24.13 -10.60
CA PRO A 660 16.94 -22.67 -10.85
C PRO A 660 17.75 -21.77 -9.89
N ASN A 661 18.91 -22.22 -9.40
CA ASN A 661 19.74 -21.40 -8.52
C ASN A 661 20.45 -20.26 -9.28
N GLY A 662 20.93 -19.24 -8.54
CA GLY A 662 21.53 -18.04 -9.12
C GLY A 662 22.71 -18.31 -10.05
N ARG A 663 23.58 -19.28 -9.72
CA ARG A 663 24.73 -19.64 -10.56
C ARG A 663 24.32 -20.27 -11.89
N ASN A 664 23.39 -21.23 -11.86
CA ASN A 664 22.85 -21.89 -13.05
C ASN A 664 22.10 -20.91 -13.97
N VAL A 665 21.41 -19.94 -13.37
CA VAL A 665 20.78 -18.83 -14.08
C VAL A 665 21.84 -17.95 -14.73
N SER A 666 22.92 -17.59 -14.01
CA SER A 666 24.01 -16.79 -14.59
C SER A 666 24.75 -17.51 -15.72
N VAL A 667 24.86 -18.84 -15.68
CA VAL A 667 25.39 -19.64 -16.80
C VAL A 667 24.48 -19.54 -18.01
N ALA A 668 23.18 -19.72 -17.85
CA ALA A 668 22.21 -19.64 -18.94
C ALA A 668 22.16 -18.24 -19.58
N LEU A 669 22.26 -17.18 -18.77
CA LEU A 669 22.23 -15.79 -19.24
C LEU A 669 23.48 -15.35 -20.01
N LYS A 670 24.54 -16.18 -20.09
CA LYS A 670 25.63 -15.96 -21.05
C LYS A 670 25.13 -16.00 -22.50
N SER A 671 24.04 -16.72 -22.76
CA SER A 671 23.39 -16.85 -24.07
C SER A 671 22.25 -15.85 -24.28
N ALA A 672 22.06 -14.88 -23.37
CA ALA A 672 21.02 -13.85 -23.52
C ALA A 672 21.45 -12.75 -24.49
N ALA A 673 20.51 -12.29 -25.32
CA ALA A 673 20.69 -11.11 -26.15
C ALA A 673 19.78 -9.96 -25.68
N ILE A 674 20.16 -8.74 -26.03
CA ILE A 674 19.42 -7.51 -25.73
C ILE A 674 18.87 -6.98 -27.05
N ASN A 675 17.59 -6.63 -27.07
CA ASN A 675 16.97 -6.02 -28.24
C ASN A 675 17.55 -4.60 -28.47
N PRO A 676 18.16 -4.31 -29.64
CA PRO A 676 18.78 -3.01 -29.87
C PRO A 676 17.79 -1.84 -29.93
N SER A 677 16.50 -2.08 -30.20
CA SER A 677 15.50 -1.00 -30.33
C SER A 677 14.97 -0.47 -28.99
N ASP A 678 14.77 -1.35 -28.01
CA ASP A 678 14.12 -1.02 -26.74
C ASP A 678 14.79 -1.63 -25.50
N LEU A 679 15.91 -2.35 -25.68
CA LEU A 679 16.71 -2.99 -24.64
C LEU A 679 15.99 -4.10 -23.87
N THR A 680 14.87 -4.59 -24.41
CA THR A 680 14.15 -5.73 -23.86
C THR A 680 14.87 -7.05 -24.16
N GLN A 681 14.47 -8.12 -23.49
CA GLN A 681 15.23 -9.37 -23.46
C GLN A 681 14.93 -10.23 -24.67
N GLN A 682 15.96 -10.80 -25.26
CA GLN A 682 15.86 -11.89 -26.24
C GLN A 682 16.46 -13.16 -25.62
N LEU A 683 15.59 -14.07 -25.21
CA LEU A 683 15.96 -15.25 -24.41
C LEU A 683 16.01 -16.55 -25.23
N ASP A 684 15.87 -16.50 -26.56
CA ASP A 684 15.90 -17.71 -27.40
C ASP A 684 17.20 -18.50 -27.24
N GLY A 685 18.34 -17.81 -27.14
CA GLY A 685 19.63 -18.44 -26.86
C GLY A 685 19.73 -19.03 -25.44
N VAL A 686 19.04 -18.44 -24.46
CA VAL A 686 19.00 -18.92 -23.06
C VAL A 686 18.24 -20.24 -22.98
N TYR A 687 17.09 -20.32 -23.64
CA TYR A 687 16.26 -21.51 -23.69
C TYR A 687 16.96 -22.70 -24.40
N ASP A 688 17.85 -22.42 -25.37
CA ASP A 688 18.63 -23.43 -26.13
C ASP A 688 20.09 -23.60 -25.67
N SER A 689 20.47 -22.98 -24.55
CA SER A 689 21.85 -23.00 -24.09
C SER A 689 22.39 -24.43 -23.98
N THR A 690 23.56 -24.65 -24.57
CA THR A 690 24.26 -25.95 -24.60
C THR A 690 25.20 -26.14 -23.40
N GLU A 691 25.23 -25.18 -22.48
CA GLU A 691 25.97 -25.26 -21.23
C GLU A 691 25.33 -26.27 -20.27
N ARG A 692 26.13 -27.16 -19.68
CA ARG A 692 25.62 -28.26 -18.83
C ARG A 692 24.84 -27.75 -17.62
N SER A 693 25.27 -26.64 -17.01
CA SER A 693 24.63 -26.05 -15.82
C SER A 693 23.59 -24.96 -16.18
N ALA A 694 23.24 -24.76 -17.45
CA ALA A 694 22.25 -23.75 -17.81
C ALA A 694 20.84 -24.16 -17.35
N TYR A 695 20.20 -23.30 -16.56
CA TYR A 695 18.77 -23.42 -16.26
C TYR A 695 17.91 -22.80 -17.38
N PRO A 696 17.00 -23.55 -18.04
CA PRO A 696 16.32 -23.07 -19.24
C PRO A 696 15.42 -21.85 -19.01
N LEU A 697 14.65 -21.79 -17.93
CA LEU A 697 13.71 -20.69 -17.64
C LEU A 697 14.39 -19.53 -16.88
N SER A 698 15.56 -19.13 -17.37
CA SER A 698 16.34 -18.00 -16.85
C SER A 698 15.96 -16.71 -17.55
N SER A 699 15.83 -15.63 -16.79
CA SER A 699 15.38 -14.32 -17.30
C SER A 699 15.85 -13.19 -16.38
N TYR A 700 15.54 -11.95 -16.76
CA TYR A 700 15.78 -10.78 -15.92
C TYR A 700 14.58 -9.83 -15.96
N SER A 701 14.43 -9.06 -14.87
CA SER A 701 13.36 -8.09 -14.70
C SER A 701 13.83 -6.68 -15.00
N TYR A 702 12.89 -5.82 -15.41
CA TYR A 702 13.15 -4.44 -15.76
C TYR A 702 12.48 -3.46 -14.83
N MET A 703 13.13 -2.33 -14.61
CA MET A 703 12.53 -1.10 -14.13
C MET A 703 12.29 -0.16 -15.31
N ALA A 704 11.04 0.19 -15.57
CA ALA A 704 10.65 1.24 -16.49
C ALA A 704 10.75 2.59 -15.77
N VAL A 705 11.50 3.53 -16.36
CA VAL A 705 11.78 4.85 -15.78
C VAL A 705 11.55 5.97 -16.79
N HIS A 706 11.23 7.16 -16.28
CA HIS A 706 11.13 8.36 -17.10
C HIS A 706 12.50 8.85 -17.56
N THR A 707 12.60 9.26 -18.83
CA THR A 707 13.80 9.93 -19.40
C THR A 707 13.60 11.43 -19.63
N SER A 708 12.45 11.97 -19.21
CA SER A 708 12.11 13.38 -19.18
C SER A 708 11.31 13.71 -17.93
N GLU A 709 11.23 14.98 -17.52
CA GLU A 709 10.32 15.40 -16.45
C GLU A 709 8.87 15.30 -16.94
N VAL A 710 8.02 14.59 -16.19
CA VAL A 710 6.63 14.33 -16.58
C VAL A 710 5.74 14.34 -15.33
N GLY A 711 4.65 15.11 -15.36
CA GLY A 711 3.68 15.14 -14.27
C GLY A 711 4.33 15.53 -12.93
N THR A 712 4.38 14.59 -11.99
CA THR A 712 5.00 14.78 -10.67
C THR A 712 6.45 14.30 -10.58
N PHE A 713 7.00 13.75 -11.66
CA PHE A 713 8.38 13.28 -11.74
C PHE A 713 9.32 14.44 -12.11
N SER A 714 10.05 14.93 -11.11
CA SER A 714 11.01 16.05 -11.24
C SER A 714 12.45 15.56 -11.25
N ARG A 715 13.37 16.46 -11.62
CA ARG A 715 14.81 16.26 -11.54
C ARG A 715 15.30 15.77 -10.17
N ASP A 716 14.71 16.25 -9.08
CA ASP A 716 15.08 15.82 -7.72
C ASP A 716 14.66 14.36 -7.43
N LYS A 717 13.48 13.96 -7.92
CA LYS A 717 13.04 12.57 -7.85
C LYS A 717 13.91 11.67 -8.72
N GLY A 718 14.25 12.12 -9.93
CA GLY A 718 15.14 11.39 -10.82
C GLY A 718 16.58 11.26 -10.28
N ARG A 719 17.08 12.24 -9.51
CA ARG A 719 18.33 12.10 -8.73
C ARG A 719 18.24 10.97 -7.71
N THR A 720 17.12 10.86 -7.00
CA THR A 720 16.89 9.78 -6.02
C THR A 720 16.78 8.43 -6.70
N LEU A 721 16.07 8.35 -7.82
CA LEU A 721 15.94 7.14 -8.63
C LEU A 721 17.29 6.70 -9.19
N ALA A 722 18.13 7.63 -9.65
CA ALA A 722 19.47 7.34 -10.13
C ALA A 722 20.38 6.80 -9.01
N ALA A 723 20.34 7.39 -7.82
CA ALA A 723 21.09 6.90 -6.66
C ALA A 723 20.66 5.48 -6.25
N PHE A 724 19.35 5.21 -6.25
CA PHE A 724 18.83 3.87 -6.03
C PHE A 724 19.28 2.88 -7.11
N GLY A 725 19.26 3.34 -8.38
CA GLY A 725 19.83 2.65 -9.53
C GLY A 725 21.26 2.17 -9.34
N TYR A 726 22.14 3.11 -9.01
CA TYR A 726 23.54 2.81 -8.77
C TYR A 726 23.75 1.86 -7.61
N TYR A 727 22.93 1.96 -6.55
CA TYR A 727 22.95 0.99 -5.46
C TYR A 727 22.60 -0.41 -5.96
N PHE A 728 21.44 -0.61 -6.60
CA PHE A 728 21.01 -1.96 -6.94
C PHE A 728 21.86 -2.58 -8.06
N LEU A 729 22.41 -1.81 -8.99
CA LEU A 729 23.27 -2.32 -10.08
C LEU A 729 24.66 -2.78 -9.60
N CYS A 730 25.09 -2.30 -8.44
CA CYS A 730 26.38 -2.62 -7.85
C CYS A 730 26.22 -3.29 -6.49
N GLU A 731 26.09 -2.52 -5.41
CA GLU A 731 26.07 -3.03 -4.04
C GLU A 731 24.95 -4.04 -3.80
N GLY A 732 23.76 -3.78 -4.34
CA GLY A 732 22.60 -4.67 -4.22
C GLY A 732 22.80 -6.05 -4.87
N GLN A 733 23.67 -6.16 -5.88
CA GLN A 733 23.95 -7.43 -6.57
C GLN A 733 24.68 -8.44 -5.68
N LYS A 734 25.38 -8.00 -4.63
CA LYS A 734 26.03 -8.90 -3.65
C LYS A 734 25.05 -9.82 -2.95
N GLN A 735 23.83 -9.33 -2.70
CA GLN A 735 22.82 -10.04 -1.93
C GLN A 735 21.92 -10.91 -2.82
N ALA A 736 22.02 -10.81 -4.15
CA ALA A 736 21.10 -11.46 -5.07
C ALA A 736 21.04 -12.98 -4.88
N ASP A 737 22.19 -13.68 -4.80
CA ASP A 737 22.23 -15.14 -4.60
C ASP A 737 21.58 -15.57 -3.28
N GLY A 738 21.90 -14.87 -2.19
CA GLY A 738 21.31 -15.14 -0.87
C GLY A 738 19.81 -14.88 -0.80
N LEU A 739 19.28 -14.04 -1.71
CA LEU A 739 17.86 -13.78 -1.87
C LEU A 739 17.19 -14.75 -2.85
N GLY A 740 17.92 -15.66 -3.51
CA GLY A 740 17.37 -16.58 -4.51
C GLY A 740 17.39 -16.07 -5.95
N TYR A 741 18.06 -14.96 -6.20
CA TYR A 741 18.23 -14.37 -7.53
C TYR A 741 19.63 -14.62 -8.10
N SER A 742 19.83 -14.31 -9.37
CA SER A 742 21.16 -14.18 -9.96
C SER A 742 21.55 -12.70 -10.02
N PRO A 743 22.79 -12.36 -9.64
CA PRO A 743 23.40 -11.11 -10.05
C PRO A 743 23.33 -10.93 -11.58
N LEU A 744 23.19 -9.68 -12.03
CA LEU A 744 23.19 -9.31 -13.44
C LEU A 744 24.57 -9.55 -14.07
N THR A 745 24.57 -9.94 -15.35
CA THR A 745 25.81 -10.11 -16.13
C THR A 745 26.50 -8.75 -16.36
N PRO A 746 27.83 -8.73 -16.58
CA PRO A 746 28.57 -7.49 -16.85
C PRO A 746 27.97 -6.63 -17.97
N GLN A 747 27.50 -7.28 -19.03
CA GLN A 747 26.86 -6.62 -20.17
C GLN A 747 25.54 -5.93 -19.77
N LEU A 748 24.69 -6.60 -19.00
CA LEU A 748 23.41 -6.04 -18.55
C LEU A 748 23.61 -4.85 -17.62
N VAL A 749 24.58 -4.94 -16.70
CA VAL A 749 24.92 -3.81 -15.82
C VAL A 749 25.39 -2.63 -16.65
N LYS A 750 26.30 -2.83 -17.61
CA LYS A 750 26.78 -1.76 -18.49
C LYS A 750 25.63 -1.07 -19.24
N SER A 751 24.74 -1.85 -19.86
CA SER A 751 23.57 -1.29 -20.57
C SER A 751 22.61 -0.54 -19.62
N ALA A 752 22.46 -0.99 -18.38
CA ALA A 752 21.65 -0.30 -17.39
C ALA A 752 22.25 1.06 -16.98
N PHE A 753 23.58 1.14 -16.79
CA PHE A 753 24.27 2.40 -16.51
C PHE A 753 24.09 3.42 -17.65
N GLU A 754 24.16 2.97 -18.90
CA GLU A 754 23.93 3.82 -20.08
C GLU A 754 22.50 4.39 -20.13
N GLN A 755 21.50 3.60 -19.71
CA GLN A 755 20.12 4.09 -19.62
C GLN A 755 19.89 5.01 -18.42
N PHE A 756 20.51 4.75 -17.26
CA PHE A 756 20.40 5.60 -16.08
C PHE A 756 20.96 7.01 -16.31
N ALA A 757 21.93 7.17 -17.21
CA ALA A 757 22.43 8.49 -17.61
C ALA A 757 21.35 9.36 -18.30
N LYS A 758 20.27 8.75 -18.81
CA LYS A 758 19.16 9.45 -19.47
C LYS A 758 18.08 9.93 -18.49
N VAL A 759 18.13 9.52 -17.22
CA VAL A 759 17.14 9.91 -16.21
C VAL A 759 17.38 11.37 -15.80
N PRO A 760 16.35 12.24 -15.80
CA PRO A 760 16.48 13.62 -15.34
C PRO A 760 17.08 13.72 -13.94
N GLY A 761 18.15 14.50 -13.77
CA GLY A 761 18.79 14.69 -12.46
C GLY A 761 19.79 13.61 -12.08
N SER A 762 19.99 12.61 -12.94
CA SER A 762 21.14 11.73 -12.89
C SER A 762 22.42 12.54 -13.13
N GLU A 763 23.35 12.49 -12.17
CA GLU A 763 24.74 12.87 -12.45
C GLU A 763 25.32 11.72 -13.27
N ALA A 764 25.54 11.92 -14.56
CA ALA A 764 26.06 10.87 -15.44
C ALA A 764 27.41 10.37 -14.90
N ARG A 765 27.40 9.26 -14.16
CA ARG A 765 28.59 8.57 -13.70
C ARG A 765 29.05 7.63 -14.80
N ALA A 766 30.25 7.83 -15.31
CA ALA A 766 30.89 6.85 -16.18
C ALA A 766 30.94 5.51 -15.43
N PHE A 767 30.45 4.44 -16.06
CA PHE A 767 30.49 3.12 -15.48
C PHE A 767 31.95 2.70 -15.25
N ASP A 768 32.28 2.39 -14.00
CA ASP A 768 33.59 1.91 -13.57
C ASP A 768 33.42 0.56 -12.88
N ALA A 769 33.74 -0.51 -13.63
CA ALA A 769 33.62 -1.88 -13.14
C ALA A 769 34.44 -2.13 -11.87
N SER A 770 35.55 -1.42 -11.66
CA SER A 770 36.41 -1.58 -10.48
C SER A 770 35.77 -1.09 -9.17
N LYS A 771 34.81 -0.17 -9.27
CA LYS A 771 34.05 0.40 -8.14
C LYS A 771 32.70 -0.25 -7.95
N CYS A 772 32.25 -1.05 -8.91
CA CYS A 772 30.96 -1.71 -8.86
C CYS A 772 31.09 -3.07 -8.18
N THR A 773 30.51 -3.21 -6.99
CA THR A 773 30.65 -4.46 -6.23
C THR A 773 29.63 -5.52 -6.66
N ASN A 774 29.65 -5.94 -7.93
CA ASN A 774 28.83 -7.04 -8.42
C ASN A 774 29.69 -8.32 -8.58
N PRO A 775 29.27 -9.47 -8.02
CA PRO A 775 30.01 -10.74 -8.10
C PRO A 775 30.33 -11.25 -9.52
N THR A 776 29.65 -10.76 -10.56
CA THR A 776 29.87 -11.20 -11.95
C THR A 776 31.04 -10.50 -12.65
N PHE A 777 31.63 -9.47 -12.04
CA PHE A 777 32.82 -8.81 -12.60
C PHE A 777 34.10 -9.56 -12.18
N GLY A 778 34.78 -10.17 -13.14
CA GLY A 778 36.12 -10.73 -12.98
C GLY A 778 37.18 -10.03 -13.84
N PRO A 779 38.48 -10.27 -13.58
CA PRO A 779 39.57 -9.80 -14.43
C PRO A 779 39.40 -10.26 -15.89
N GLY A 780 39.78 -9.44 -16.86
CA GLY A 780 39.77 -9.82 -18.28
C GLY A 780 38.38 -10.03 -18.91
N GLY A 781 37.29 -9.59 -18.27
CA GLY A 781 35.92 -9.75 -18.78
C GLY A 781 35.28 -11.11 -18.46
N HIS A 782 35.95 -11.93 -17.64
CA HIS A 782 35.40 -13.18 -17.12
C HIS A 782 34.22 -12.95 -16.17
N ASN A 783 33.32 -13.93 -16.10
CA ASN A 783 32.21 -13.96 -15.14
C ASN A 783 32.47 -15.05 -14.09
N PRO A 784 33.23 -14.75 -13.02
CA PRO A 784 33.66 -15.74 -12.03
C PRO A 784 32.48 -16.35 -11.28
N TYR A 785 31.38 -15.60 -11.13
CA TYR A 785 30.16 -16.10 -10.51
C TYR A 785 29.54 -17.24 -11.32
N ALA A 786 29.42 -17.09 -12.65
CA ALA A 786 28.92 -18.16 -13.52
C ALA A 786 29.92 -19.32 -13.67
N GLU A 787 31.22 -19.03 -13.64
CA GLU A 787 32.28 -20.05 -13.71
C GLU A 787 32.35 -20.89 -12.41
N SER A 788 31.89 -20.34 -11.28
CA SER A 788 31.77 -21.05 -10.00
C SER A 788 30.55 -21.97 -9.91
N ALA A 789 29.75 -22.11 -10.97
CA ALA A 789 28.59 -22.98 -10.98
C ALA A 789 29.01 -24.45 -10.86
N ASP A 790 28.42 -25.16 -9.89
CA ASP A 790 28.66 -26.59 -9.75
C ASP A 790 28.21 -27.33 -11.03
N PRO A 791 29.01 -28.28 -11.54
CA PRO A 791 28.56 -29.10 -12.66
C PRO A 791 27.36 -29.95 -12.22
N PRO A 792 26.36 -30.17 -13.09
CA PRO A 792 25.24 -31.04 -12.76
C PRO A 792 25.74 -32.47 -12.53
N GLN A 793 25.15 -33.14 -11.53
CA GLN A 793 25.52 -34.49 -11.16
C GLN A 793 25.14 -35.49 -12.27
N ASP A 794 25.95 -36.54 -12.46
CA ASP A 794 25.69 -37.54 -13.50
C ASP A 794 24.39 -38.34 -13.26
N CYS A 795 23.96 -38.46 -12.01
CA CYS A 795 22.66 -39.04 -11.70
C CYS A 795 21.50 -38.16 -12.21
N ASP A 796 21.68 -36.84 -12.40
CA ASP A 796 20.69 -35.91 -13.01
C ASP A 796 20.80 -35.87 -14.55
N ARG A 797 21.59 -36.74 -15.18
CA ARG A 797 21.59 -36.89 -16.63
C ARG A 797 20.33 -37.65 -17.08
N LYS A 798 19.67 -37.18 -18.14
CA LYS A 798 18.55 -37.89 -18.75
C LYS A 798 18.98 -39.28 -19.21
N GLY A 799 18.18 -40.29 -18.85
CA GLY A 799 18.49 -41.70 -19.15
C GLY A 799 19.50 -42.35 -18.21
N SER A 800 19.95 -41.65 -17.15
CA SER A 800 20.77 -42.26 -16.10
C SER A 800 20.01 -43.37 -15.37
N ALA A 801 20.71 -44.44 -15.02
CA ALA A 801 20.16 -45.58 -14.28
C ALA A 801 19.85 -45.24 -12.81
N THR A 802 20.35 -44.11 -12.30
CA THR A 802 20.16 -43.66 -10.92
C THR A 802 19.62 -42.23 -10.88
N GLN A 803 18.90 -41.88 -9.81
CA GLN A 803 18.40 -40.53 -9.56
C GLN A 803 19.07 -39.97 -8.31
N CYS A 804 19.47 -38.70 -8.33
CA CYS A 804 20.09 -38.01 -7.21
C CYS A 804 19.05 -37.79 -6.11
N GLY A 805 19.36 -38.15 -4.86
CA GLY A 805 18.49 -37.93 -3.71
C GLY A 805 18.53 -36.50 -3.15
N THR A 806 19.41 -35.64 -3.64
CA THR A 806 19.62 -34.27 -3.14
C THR A 806 18.36 -33.42 -3.25
N GLY A 807 17.94 -32.80 -2.15
CA GLY A 807 16.81 -31.87 -2.14
C GLY A 807 17.13 -30.54 -2.84
N THR A 808 16.09 -29.88 -3.34
CA THR A 808 16.17 -28.62 -4.10
C THR A 808 15.46 -27.46 -3.39
N GLY A 809 15.64 -26.24 -3.89
CA GLY A 809 14.97 -25.06 -3.37
C GLY A 809 15.32 -24.83 -1.91
N GLY A 810 14.33 -24.40 -1.13
CA GLY A 810 14.50 -24.26 0.32
C GLY A 810 14.44 -25.60 1.07
N ALA A 811 14.01 -26.69 0.42
CA ALA A 811 13.91 -28.01 1.05
C ALA A 811 15.16 -28.87 0.78
N LYS A 812 16.18 -28.71 1.64
CA LYS A 812 17.47 -29.41 1.49
C LYS A 812 17.48 -30.88 1.94
N GLN A 813 16.38 -31.37 2.52
CA GLN A 813 16.27 -32.77 2.96
C GLN A 813 16.34 -33.73 1.77
N THR A 814 17.01 -34.87 1.93
CA THR A 814 17.16 -35.85 0.85
C THR A 814 15.92 -36.72 0.70
N THR A 815 15.51 -37.00 -0.54
CA THR A 815 14.49 -37.99 -0.84
C THR A 815 15.14 -39.34 -1.11
N PRO A 816 14.73 -40.42 -0.42
CA PRO A 816 15.20 -41.77 -0.74
C PRO A 816 14.85 -42.15 -2.18
N VAL A 817 15.82 -42.72 -2.90
CA VAL A 817 15.69 -43.17 -4.28
C VAL A 817 15.91 -44.68 -4.33
N GLY A 818 15.03 -45.41 -5.01
CA GLY A 818 15.20 -46.84 -5.24
C GLY A 818 16.11 -47.11 -6.44
N THR A 819 16.91 -48.17 -6.40
CA THR A 819 17.55 -48.71 -7.60
C THR A 819 16.49 -49.46 -8.41
N GLY A 820 16.12 -48.96 -9.58
CA GLY A 820 15.17 -49.64 -10.45
C GLY A 820 15.74 -50.96 -10.96
N SER A 821 15.32 -52.09 -10.37
CA SER A 821 15.29 -53.44 -10.96
C SER A 821 14.73 -54.46 -9.98
N GLY A 822 13.71 -55.22 -10.40
CA GLY A 822 13.41 -56.57 -9.89
C GLY A 822 12.48 -56.68 -8.69
N GLY A 823 11.36 -57.39 -8.87
CA GLY A 823 10.40 -57.71 -7.82
C GLY A 823 10.94 -58.64 -6.73
N GLY A 824 10.31 -58.57 -5.56
CA GLY A 824 10.53 -59.48 -4.45
C GLY A 824 9.87 -58.98 -3.18
N ALA A 825 8.80 -59.65 -2.75
CA ALA A 825 8.26 -59.52 -1.41
C ALA A 825 9.34 -59.93 -0.39
N GLY A 826 9.50 -59.19 0.71
CA GLY A 826 10.51 -59.50 1.71
C GLY A 826 10.44 -58.65 2.98
N SER A 827 9.71 -59.18 3.94
CA SER A 827 9.68 -59.02 5.40
C SER A 827 10.51 -57.95 6.13
N ALA A 828 9.85 -57.42 7.16
CA ALA A 828 10.42 -56.75 8.32
C ALA A 828 11.50 -57.57 9.04
N SER A 829 12.54 -56.87 9.50
CA SER A 829 13.32 -57.11 10.73
C SER A 829 14.10 -55.81 10.99
N GLY A 830 14.20 -55.26 12.19
CA GLY A 830 14.61 -55.87 13.46
C GLY A 830 15.97 -55.26 13.81
N GLY A 831 16.00 -54.42 14.85
CA GLY A 831 17.04 -53.39 15.07
C GLY A 831 18.39 -53.85 15.62
N ALA A 832 19.27 -52.88 15.84
CA ALA A 832 20.32 -52.92 16.86
C ALA A 832 20.86 -51.50 17.13
N ALA A 833 21.06 -51.20 18.41
CA ALA A 833 21.51 -49.94 18.97
C ALA A 833 23.04 -49.90 19.16
N GLY A 834 23.60 -48.69 19.28
CA GLY A 834 24.53 -48.40 20.38
C GLY A 834 25.92 -47.81 20.06
N SER A 835 26.14 -46.62 20.65
CA SER A 835 27.41 -46.01 21.14
C SER A 835 28.35 -45.33 20.13
N GLY A 836 28.92 -44.14 20.37
CA GLY A 836 28.86 -43.22 21.52
C GLY A 836 29.86 -42.04 21.36
N GLY A 837 29.52 -40.87 21.93
CA GLY A 837 30.41 -39.75 22.32
C GLY A 837 31.02 -38.89 21.19
N ALA A 838 31.33 -37.59 21.33
CA ALA A 838 30.95 -36.49 22.21
C ALA A 838 31.60 -35.20 21.64
N GLY A 839 30.94 -34.04 21.78
CA GLY A 839 31.62 -32.73 21.88
C GLY A 839 31.36 -31.67 20.80
N GLY A 840 30.86 -30.50 21.24
CA GLY A 840 31.30 -29.20 20.73
C GLY A 840 30.26 -28.35 20.00
N ALA A 841 29.70 -27.37 20.72
CA ALA A 841 28.65 -26.45 20.28
C ALA A 841 29.11 -25.35 19.30
N GLY A 842 28.18 -24.92 18.43
CA GLY A 842 28.27 -23.70 17.63
C GLY A 842 26.88 -23.32 17.09
N ALA A 843 26.28 -22.27 17.66
CA ALA A 843 24.87 -21.92 17.52
C ALA A 843 24.49 -21.34 16.14
N ALA A 844 23.38 -21.83 15.59
CA ALA A 844 22.65 -21.22 14.47
C ALA A 844 21.19 -20.98 14.91
N GLY A 845 20.83 -19.73 15.13
CA GLY A 845 19.46 -19.30 15.38
C GLY A 845 18.76 -18.97 14.07
N GLY A 846 17.83 -19.83 13.64
CA GLY A 846 16.94 -19.60 12.51
C GLY A 846 15.49 -19.79 12.95
N THR A 847 14.77 -18.69 13.15
CA THR A 847 13.32 -18.71 13.40
C THR A 847 12.59 -18.53 12.08
N GLY A 848 11.97 -19.61 11.60
CA GLY A 848 10.95 -19.55 10.56
C GLY A 848 9.64 -18.94 11.09
N GLY A 849 8.87 -18.31 10.20
CA GLY A 849 7.56 -17.76 10.53
C GLY A 849 6.81 -17.31 9.29
N ALA A 850 5.84 -18.13 8.89
CA ALA A 850 5.11 -18.08 7.64
C ALA A 850 4.12 -16.92 7.47
N ALA A 851 3.76 -16.70 6.21
CA ALA A 851 2.89 -15.68 5.66
C ALA A 851 1.39 -15.80 6.03
N GLY A 852 0.66 -14.69 5.84
CA GLY A 852 -0.80 -14.65 5.73
C GLY A 852 -1.24 -13.64 4.66
N GLY A 853 -1.73 -14.15 3.52
CA GLY A 853 -2.33 -13.39 2.43
C GLY A 853 -3.84 -13.58 2.33
N SER A 854 -4.51 -12.72 1.56
CA SER A 854 -5.92 -12.90 1.18
C SER A 854 -6.23 -12.25 -0.17
N ALA A 855 -7.00 -12.99 -0.95
CA ALA A 855 -7.33 -12.84 -2.36
C ALA A 855 -8.47 -11.85 -2.70
N ALA A 856 -8.56 -11.50 -3.98
CA ALA A 856 -9.73 -10.91 -4.66
C ALA A 856 -9.93 -11.59 -6.04
N GLY A 857 -11.19 -11.86 -6.39
CA GLY A 857 -11.65 -12.48 -7.63
C GLY A 857 -12.17 -11.47 -8.67
N GLY A 858 -12.47 -11.96 -9.88
CA GLY A 858 -12.88 -11.17 -11.04
C GLY A 858 -14.18 -11.61 -11.73
N ASP A 859 -14.76 -10.62 -12.42
CA ASP A 859 -15.64 -10.54 -13.61
C ASP A 859 -17.07 -11.10 -13.66
N PRO A 860 -17.92 -10.47 -14.51
CA PRO A 860 -18.17 -11.03 -15.83
C PRO A 860 -18.17 -10.05 -17.04
N ALA A 861 -18.05 -10.65 -18.23
CA ALA A 861 -17.73 -10.09 -19.55
C ALA A 861 -18.91 -9.52 -20.38
N LEU A 862 -18.59 -8.79 -21.46
CA LEU A 862 -19.48 -8.48 -22.59
C LEU A 862 -18.77 -8.70 -23.95
N THR A 863 -19.37 -9.55 -24.77
CA THR A 863 -19.29 -9.66 -26.25
C THR A 863 -20.74 -9.86 -26.72
N GLY A 864 -21.28 -9.39 -27.84
CA GLY A 864 -20.78 -8.71 -29.04
C GLY A 864 -22.00 -8.25 -29.88
N GLY A 865 -21.80 -7.77 -31.11
CA GLY A 865 -22.86 -7.23 -31.98
C GLY A 865 -23.51 -8.23 -32.95
N GLY A 866 -24.76 -7.90 -33.36
CA GLY A 866 -25.34 -8.01 -34.72
C GLY A 866 -25.92 -9.34 -35.24
N GLY A 867 -27.23 -9.35 -35.55
CA GLY A 867 -27.80 -10.10 -36.70
C GLY A 867 -29.02 -11.03 -36.47
N ASP A 868 -30.21 -10.51 -36.81
CA ASP A 868 -31.46 -11.11 -37.34
C ASP A 868 -32.12 -12.41 -36.82
N GLY A 869 -33.45 -12.32 -36.62
CA GLY A 869 -34.37 -13.46 -36.77
C GLY A 869 -35.62 -13.52 -35.88
N GLY A 870 -36.67 -12.76 -36.21
CA GLY A 870 -38.06 -13.25 -36.29
C GLY A 870 -38.88 -13.66 -35.04
N ALA A 871 -40.01 -12.95 -34.88
CA ALA A 871 -41.34 -13.44 -34.48
C ALA A 871 -41.86 -13.25 -33.02
N ALA A 872 -42.65 -12.16 -32.90
CA ALA A 872 -44.03 -12.08 -32.41
C ALA A 872 -44.34 -12.16 -30.90
N GLY A 873 -45.02 -11.11 -30.38
CA GLY A 873 -45.91 -11.28 -29.22
C GLY A 873 -46.24 -10.09 -28.30
N GLY A 874 -46.53 -8.89 -28.81
CA GLY A 874 -47.53 -7.94 -28.26
C GLY A 874 -47.32 -7.26 -26.89
N GLY A 875 -47.28 -5.91 -26.89
CA GLY A 875 -47.52 -5.14 -25.65
C GLY A 875 -47.03 -3.68 -25.59
N GLN A 876 -47.42 -2.85 -26.56
CA GLN A 876 -47.65 -1.39 -26.47
C GLN A 876 -46.63 -0.50 -25.69
N GLN A 877 -45.78 0.23 -26.44
CA GLN A 877 -45.18 1.47 -25.98
C GLN A 877 -45.39 2.57 -27.03
N VAL A 878 -45.98 3.67 -26.58
CA VAL A 878 -46.41 4.83 -27.36
C VAL A 878 -45.22 5.50 -28.02
N SER A 879 -45.17 5.47 -29.35
CA SER A 879 -44.26 6.26 -30.18
C SER A 879 -44.80 7.69 -30.28
N ALA A 880 -43.98 8.68 -29.94
CA ALA A 880 -44.18 10.04 -30.40
C ALA A 880 -43.41 10.18 -31.72
N ASP A 881 -44.14 10.22 -32.83
CA ASP A 881 -43.62 10.60 -34.12
C ASP A 881 -43.03 12.01 -34.04
N SER A 882 -41.83 12.18 -34.59
CA SER A 882 -41.24 13.50 -34.80
C SER A 882 -42.04 14.23 -35.89
N VAL A 883 -42.89 15.17 -35.48
CA VAL A 883 -43.43 16.18 -36.40
C VAL A 883 -42.27 17.06 -36.84
N ALA A 884 -41.90 16.94 -38.11
CA ALA A 884 -41.00 17.89 -38.75
C ALA A 884 -41.72 19.24 -38.89
N ILE A 885 -41.42 20.18 -38.00
CA ILE A 885 -41.72 21.59 -38.25
C ILE A 885 -40.60 22.12 -39.14
N SER A 886 -40.87 22.13 -40.45
CA SER A 886 -40.18 23.04 -41.37
C SER A 886 -40.47 24.47 -40.92
N ALA A 887 -39.55 25.05 -40.16
CA ALA A 887 -39.45 26.49 -39.96
C ALA A 887 -38.11 26.95 -40.53
N THR A 888 -38.11 27.18 -41.83
CA THR A 888 -37.22 28.13 -42.50
C THR A 888 -37.42 29.51 -41.87
N ALA A 889 -36.71 29.75 -40.76
CA ALA A 889 -36.39 31.10 -40.29
C ALA A 889 -34.87 31.20 -40.31
N GLY A 890 -34.38 32.10 -41.17
CA GLY A 890 -33.00 32.14 -41.65
C GLY A 890 -31.93 32.08 -40.55
N SER A 891 -30.77 31.54 -40.94
CA SER A 891 -29.53 31.52 -40.16
C SER A 891 -29.26 32.82 -39.40
N GLY A 892 -29.68 33.98 -39.94
CA GLY A 892 -29.59 35.27 -39.26
C GLY A 892 -30.32 35.36 -37.91
N LEU A 893 -31.54 34.83 -37.75
CA LEU A 893 -32.30 34.93 -36.50
C LEU A 893 -31.68 34.07 -35.40
N ARG A 894 -31.12 32.91 -35.74
CA ARG A 894 -30.42 32.03 -34.80
C ARG A 894 -29.09 32.62 -34.35
N HIS A 895 -28.31 33.21 -35.26
CA HIS A 895 -27.08 33.92 -34.90
C HIS A 895 -27.38 35.20 -34.10
N ALA A 896 -28.46 35.92 -34.42
CA ALA A 896 -28.92 37.07 -33.65
C ALA A 896 -29.36 36.67 -32.24
N LEU A 897 -30.14 35.59 -32.09
CA LEU A 897 -30.52 35.06 -30.78
C LEU A 897 -29.30 34.54 -29.98
N MET A 898 -28.28 33.99 -30.64
CA MET A 898 -27.01 33.60 -29.99
C MET A 898 -26.17 34.80 -29.56
N LEU A 899 -26.11 35.87 -30.37
CA LEU A 899 -25.45 37.12 -30.00
C LEU A 899 -26.20 37.82 -28.87
N ILE A 900 -27.54 37.80 -28.90
CA ILE A 900 -28.39 38.32 -27.82
C ILE A 900 -28.22 37.47 -26.56
N ALA A 901 -28.15 36.14 -26.64
CA ALA A 901 -27.89 35.27 -25.50
C ALA A 901 -26.47 35.47 -24.94
N GLY A 902 -25.46 35.60 -25.80
CA GLY A 902 -24.08 35.92 -25.39
C GLY A 902 -23.94 37.32 -24.78
N ALA A 903 -24.67 38.31 -25.32
CA ALA A 903 -24.75 39.66 -24.78
C ALA A 903 -25.55 39.72 -23.47
N LEU A 904 -26.61 38.91 -23.32
CA LEU A 904 -27.34 38.73 -22.06
C LEU A 904 -26.47 38.01 -21.02
N LEU A 905 -25.68 37.02 -21.41
CA LEU A 905 -24.73 36.34 -20.52
C LEU A 905 -23.62 37.31 -20.06
N GLY A 906 -23.02 38.05 -20.99
CA GLY A 906 -22.07 39.12 -20.68
C GLY A 906 -22.70 40.22 -19.83
N GLY A 907 -23.96 40.55 -20.10
CA GLY A 907 -24.75 41.53 -19.34
C GLY A 907 -25.01 41.06 -17.91
N VAL A 908 -25.42 39.81 -17.70
CA VAL A 908 -25.64 39.23 -16.37
C VAL A 908 -24.35 39.12 -15.57
N ILE A 909 -23.21 38.91 -16.22
CA ILE A 909 -21.88 38.86 -15.59
C ILE A 909 -21.36 40.26 -15.22
N VAL A 910 -21.63 41.29 -16.04
CA VAL A 910 -20.99 42.61 -15.95
C VAL A 910 -21.90 43.70 -15.34
N LEU A 911 -23.21 43.67 -15.54
CA LEU A 911 -24.13 44.70 -15.02
C LEU A 911 -24.24 44.71 -13.49
N PRO A 912 -24.44 43.58 -12.78
CA PRO A 912 -24.61 43.61 -11.33
C PRO A 912 -23.44 44.23 -10.55
N PRO A 913 -22.15 43.95 -10.85
CA PRO A 913 -21.03 44.60 -10.15
C PRO A 913 -20.91 46.09 -10.50
N LEU A 914 -21.24 46.51 -11.74
CA LEU A 914 -21.25 47.92 -12.12
C LEU A 914 -22.38 48.72 -11.44
N VAL A 915 -23.56 48.11 -11.30
CA VAL A 915 -24.71 48.71 -10.62
C VAL A 915 -24.50 48.74 -9.11
N ALA A 916 -23.96 47.67 -8.52
CA ALA A 916 -23.61 47.62 -7.10
C ALA A 916 -22.45 48.58 -6.75
N GLY A 917 -21.45 48.71 -7.63
CA GLY A 917 -20.35 49.67 -7.48
C GLY A 917 -20.81 51.12 -7.58
N ARG A 918 -21.76 51.44 -8.48
CA ARG A 918 -22.39 52.78 -8.57
C ARG A 918 -23.31 53.08 -7.38
N ALA A 919 -24.08 52.10 -6.90
CA ALA A 919 -24.96 52.26 -5.75
C ALA A 919 -24.19 52.36 -4.42
N ALA A 920 -23.00 51.75 -4.32
CA ALA A 920 -22.10 51.90 -3.19
C ALA A 920 -21.45 53.30 -3.17
N ARG A 921 -20.95 53.77 -4.33
CA ARG A 921 -20.38 55.13 -4.46
C ARG A 921 -21.40 56.24 -4.18
N SER A 922 -22.64 56.09 -4.65
CA SER A 922 -23.68 57.11 -4.37
C SER A 922 -24.17 57.14 -2.92
N ARG A 923 -23.98 56.06 -2.15
CA ARG A 923 -24.24 56.02 -0.70
C ARG A 923 -23.08 56.59 0.12
N GLU A 924 -21.87 56.56 -0.42
CA GLU A 924 -20.66 57.10 0.19
C GLU A 924 -20.51 58.60 -0.08
N GLU A 925 -21.09 59.12 -1.18
CA GLU A 925 -21.22 60.57 -1.44
C GLU A 925 -22.41 61.24 -0.71
N ARG A 926 -23.35 60.44 -0.16
CA ARG A 926 -24.50 60.92 0.64
C ARG A 926 -24.31 60.80 2.16
N ARG A 927 -23.16 60.29 2.61
CA ARG A 927 -22.74 60.23 4.02
C ARG A 927 -21.54 61.14 4.20
#